data_AF-A0A284RX95-F1
#
_entry.id   AF-A0A284RX95-F1
#
_cell.length_a   1.000
_cell.length_b   1.000
_cell.length_c   1.000
_cell.angle_alpha   90.00
_cell.angle_beta   90.00
_cell.angle_gamma   90.00
#
_symmetry.space_group_name_H-M   'P 1'
#
loop_
_entity.id
_entity.type
_entity.pdbx_description
1 polymer ?
#
loop_
_entity_poly.entity_id
_entity_poly.type
_entity_poly.pdbx_seq_one_letter_code
_entity_poly.pdbx_strand_id
1 'polypeptide(L)'
;MGFELWIGVPQGKHLFASYSLHLLSQEIVVCQSLCGGVMNESDDYEVNESGDDEENGLDDDEENESDDFSETDESDDDEENGSDDDEENDSNDDEENNSDDDEQAVEYPEVTISALTETGQGESSIIVPLQRAYSGRKPVITSSLADTPCATLGIHGLLDQFNTTLGTSYSLVDPFLSSLLEDCITNNYDFGIAYGRLRGIWYTDDWSTIQDELCGREEEDRETRRKALVGNRIVSAWLRPRRVWDLYSNRVVPYWITNTDYEHRLPRPISHAWMDEKDRAVMWTPINGYEWPVPIPKDANLNLIRIEMLNLGAEYAWLDVLCLRQVGGRREDIRTEEWKLDVPTIGAVYQKVGSKVVCYLSGLGRPLTLKEGDLESDRSWFRRAWTLQEIREEEYRVIAGDTPDGPLHAKRKDGKYETELLTRFHKQLQSTREASFLVFRALEEMRKRVSTNPVDKIAGLAFLMESATIPAYYESASLEEAWTALVNSLGAYCRAVLFFLCPEPGDRGPKWRPSWDQVMNKLLLEYIPDPDGVVQFIDRDETGDEDQCDAECIVEGLVRGLAVVEGGDRHGEFIVECDDEIARFKITAAHTYPIPEDTYTLIYGCDRCKNSYVVGRSLPGGKFEKVSVLEISDDDLYYITEKRRYILI
;
A
#
# COMPACT_ATOMS: atom_id res chain seq x y z
N MET A 1 27.61 63.68 -6.50
CA MET A 1 28.09 64.30 -5.25
C MET A 1 27.39 63.61 -4.10
N GLY A 2 28.14 62.86 -3.27
CA GLY A 2 27.74 62.26 -1.97
C GLY A 2 26.68 61.15 -2.03
N PHE A 3 26.66 60.10 -1.21
CA PHE A 3 27.50 59.60 -0.11
C PHE A 3 27.05 58.13 0.13
N GLU A 4 27.94 57.27 0.62
CA GLU A 4 27.67 55.87 1.05
C GLU A 4 26.77 55.79 2.30
N LEU A 5 26.01 54.70 2.47
CA LEU A 5 26.04 53.87 3.69
C LEU A 5 25.35 52.49 3.51
N TRP A 6 25.93 51.49 4.17
CA TRP A 6 25.53 50.09 4.31
C TRP A 6 24.15 49.85 4.94
N ILE A 7 23.45 48.76 4.54
CA ILE A 7 22.51 48.01 5.40
C ILE A 7 22.66 46.50 5.12
N GLY A 8 22.72 45.73 6.21
CA GLY A 8 23.08 44.32 6.27
C GLY A 8 21.98 43.32 5.90
N VAL A 9 22.44 42.09 5.78
CA VAL A 9 21.71 40.84 5.56
C VAL A 9 21.02 40.39 6.85
N PRO A 10 19.73 39.99 6.83
CA PRO A 10 19.15 39.19 7.90
C PRO A 10 19.28 37.69 7.60
N GLN A 11 19.82 36.97 8.59
CA GLN A 11 19.82 35.52 8.72
C GLN A 11 18.38 34.98 8.80
N GLY A 12 18.06 33.97 7.97
CA GLY A 12 16.76 33.30 8.00
C GLY A 12 16.67 32.06 7.09
N LYS A 13 17.80 31.45 6.71
CA LYS A 13 17.85 30.27 5.81
C LYS A 13 18.32 28.98 6.50
N HIS A 14 18.22 28.88 7.81
CA HIS A 14 18.66 27.70 8.57
C HIS A 14 17.52 26.81 9.12
N LEU A 15 16.24 27.21 9.00
CA LEU A 15 15.11 26.40 9.51
C LEU A 15 14.49 25.40 8.53
N PHE A 16 14.72 25.53 7.22
CA PHE A 16 14.24 24.53 6.23
C PHE A 16 15.12 23.28 6.13
N ALA A 17 16.39 23.38 6.56
CA ALA A 17 17.31 22.26 6.54
C ALA A 17 17.08 21.29 7.71
N SER A 18 16.65 21.77 8.90
CA SER A 18 16.41 20.87 10.05
C SER A 18 15.10 20.09 9.95
N TYR A 19 14.07 20.65 9.32
CA TYR A 19 12.81 19.93 9.06
C TYR A 19 12.96 18.82 8.01
N SER A 20 13.83 19.00 7.00
CA SER A 20 14.13 17.96 6.01
C SER A 20 14.96 16.81 6.60
N LEU A 21 15.85 17.11 7.54
CA LEU A 21 16.63 16.10 8.28
C LEU A 21 15.78 15.27 9.27
N HIS A 22 14.72 15.86 9.84
CA HIS A 22 13.81 15.15 10.74
C HIS A 22 12.90 14.17 9.97
N LEU A 23 12.44 14.55 8.77
CA LEU A 23 11.71 13.66 7.85
C LEU A 23 12.59 12.50 7.34
N LEU A 24 13.85 12.77 6.98
CA LEU A 24 14.85 11.73 6.67
C LEU A 24 15.09 10.79 7.86
N SER A 25 15.08 11.29 9.10
CA SER A 25 15.24 10.43 10.29
C SER A 25 14.04 9.52 10.57
N GLN A 26 12.82 9.96 10.23
CA GLN A 26 11.61 9.14 10.33
C GLN A 26 11.53 8.10 9.20
N GLU A 27 12.02 8.42 7.99
CA GLU A 27 12.17 7.46 6.89
C GLU A 27 13.17 6.35 7.22
N ILE A 28 14.24 6.65 7.97
CA ILE A 28 15.23 5.65 8.43
C ILE A 28 14.62 4.68 9.45
N VAL A 29 13.82 5.17 10.40
CA VAL A 29 13.18 4.30 11.42
C VAL A 29 12.14 3.36 10.80
N VAL A 30 11.40 3.83 9.78
CA VAL A 30 10.44 2.99 9.04
C VAL A 30 11.17 1.93 8.20
N CYS A 31 12.27 2.29 7.52
CA CYS A 31 13.09 1.32 6.78
C CYS A 31 13.75 0.27 7.69
N GLN A 32 14.20 0.66 8.89
CA GLN A 32 14.86 -0.23 9.85
C GLN A 32 13.86 -1.17 10.56
N SER A 33 12.67 -0.68 10.91
CA SER A 33 11.63 -1.50 11.56
C SER A 33 11.06 -2.58 10.64
N LEU A 34 10.96 -2.33 9.33
CA LEU A 34 10.43 -3.29 8.36
C LEU A 34 11.46 -4.36 7.97
N CYS A 35 12.76 -4.04 8.01
CA CYS A 35 13.83 -4.99 7.71
C CYS A 35 14.24 -5.86 8.91
N GLY A 36 14.14 -5.34 10.14
CA GLY A 36 14.58 -6.05 11.36
C GLY A 36 13.61 -7.13 11.87
N GLY A 37 12.31 -7.04 11.54
CA GLY A 37 11.29 -7.94 12.07
C GLY A 37 11.18 -9.31 11.38
N VAL A 38 11.93 -9.55 10.30
CA VAL A 38 11.68 -10.69 9.38
C VAL A 38 12.69 -11.85 9.53
N MET A 39 13.70 -11.77 10.42
CA MET A 39 14.77 -12.81 10.47
C MET A 39 15.07 -13.46 11.82
N ASN A 40 14.22 -13.31 12.85
CA ASN A 40 14.38 -14.09 14.09
C ASN A 40 13.25 -15.10 14.24
N GLU A 41 13.31 -16.19 13.47
CA GLU A 41 12.76 -17.51 13.86
C GLU A 41 12.96 -18.51 12.72
N SER A 42 14.07 -19.25 12.76
CA SER A 42 14.17 -20.68 12.46
C SER A 42 15.60 -21.04 12.08
N ASP A 43 16.34 -21.70 12.97
CA ASP A 43 17.38 -22.67 12.63
C ASP A 43 17.81 -23.42 13.90
N ASP A 44 17.10 -24.50 14.23
CA ASP A 44 17.63 -25.58 15.06
C ASP A 44 17.45 -26.90 14.28
N TYR A 45 18.49 -27.28 13.54
CA TYR A 45 18.66 -28.63 12.99
C TYR A 45 19.58 -29.42 13.92
N GLU A 46 19.02 -30.30 14.74
CA GLU A 46 19.78 -31.29 15.51
C GLU A 46 20.37 -32.37 14.59
N VAL A 47 21.70 -32.50 14.64
CA VAL A 47 22.45 -33.63 14.10
C VAL A 47 22.58 -34.69 15.19
N ASN A 48 21.99 -35.87 14.95
CA ASN A 48 22.26 -37.09 15.69
C ASN A 48 23.66 -37.61 15.34
N GLU A 49 24.60 -37.64 16.29
CA GLU A 49 25.62 -38.69 16.35
C GLU A 49 25.93 -39.11 17.80
N SER A 50 26.09 -40.42 17.92
CA SER A 50 26.29 -41.31 19.05
C SER A 50 27.60 -41.14 19.84
N GLY A 51 27.60 -41.53 21.12
CA GLY A 51 28.82 -41.95 21.83
C GLY A 51 28.66 -42.01 23.34
N ASP A 52 28.68 -43.24 23.87
CA ASP A 52 28.57 -43.64 25.27
C ASP A 52 29.69 -43.07 26.20
N ASP A 53 29.39 -42.86 27.49
CA ASP A 53 30.03 -43.58 28.62
C ASP A 53 29.71 -42.96 30.02
N GLU A 54 29.04 -43.79 30.83
CA GLU A 54 29.21 -44.10 32.26
C GLU A 54 29.30 -43.05 33.41
N GLU A 55 28.28 -43.15 34.26
CA GLU A 55 28.28 -43.35 35.74
C GLU A 55 28.68 -42.27 36.78
N ASN A 56 27.86 -42.32 37.85
CA ASN A 56 27.97 -41.80 39.23
C ASN A 56 27.31 -40.42 39.47
N GLY A 57 26.34 -40.21 40.36
CA GLY A 57 25.71 -41.04 41.40
C GLY A 57 25.28 -40.13 42.57
N LEU A 58 24.03 -40.31 43.06
CA LEU A 58 23.52 -40.09 44.43
C LEU A 58 23.39 -38.62 44.93
N ASP A 59 22.15 -38.16 45.22
CA ASP A 59 21.50 -38.08 46.57
C ASP A 59 21.77 -36.66 47.17
N ASP A 60 20.92 -35.89 47.84
CA ASP A 60 19.65 -36.07 48.57
C ASP A 60 19.10 -34.66 48.95
N ASP A 61 17.79 -34.59 49.24
CA ASP A 61 17.09 -33.84 50.33
C ASP A 61 17.13 -32.29 50.42
N GLU A 62 15.98 -31.59 50.40
CA GLU A 62 15.00 -31.28 51.49
C GLU A 62 15.05 -29.77 51.77
N GLU A 63 13.99 -29.01 51.46
CA GLU A 63 12.86 -28.59 52.32
C GLU A 63 13.08 -27.28 53.13
N ASN A 64 12.00 -26.48 53.08
CA ASN A 64 11.46 -25.56 54.10
C ASN A 64 12.12 -24.20 54.32
N GLU A 65 11.35 -23.12 54.06
CA GLU A 65 10.52 -22.33 55.01
C GLU A 65 11.37 -21.16 55.56
N SER A 66 10.88 -19.99 55.95
CA SER A 66 9.62 -19.25 55.93
C SER A 66 9.96 -17.87 56.54
N ASP A 67 9.00 -16.95 56.51
CA ASP A 67 8.84 -15.79 57.41
C ASP A 67 9.75 -14.56 57.14
N ASP A 68 9.24 -13.41 56.69
CA ASP A 68 8.22 -12.49 57.26
C ASP A 68 8.76 -11.58 58.38
N PHE A 69 8.23 -10.36 58.38
CA PHE A 69 8.33 -9.23 59.31
C PHE A 69 9.17 -8.00 58.94
N SER A 70 8.58 -6.91 59.42
CA SER A 70 8.40 -5.57 58.89
C SER A 70 8.89 -4.50 59.88
N GLU A 71 8.62 -3.23 59.53
CA GLU A 71 8.63 -2.00 60.36
C GLU A 71 10.00 -1.30 60.49
N THR A 72 10.25 -0.14 59.85
CA THR A 72 9.77 1.27 60.05
C THR A 72 10.27 1.97 61.31
N ASP A 73 10.92 3.13 61.10
CA ASP A 73 10.86 4.40 61.86
C ASP A 73 11.92 5.34 61.23
N GLU A 74 11.57 6.50 60.62
CA GLU A 74 11.38 7.84 61.23
C GLU A 74 12.64 8.35 61.99
N SER A 75 13.12 9.60 61.92
CA SER A 75 12.64 10.89 61.39
C SER A 75 13.78 11.95 61.47
N ASP A 76 13.62 13.01 60.65
CA ASP A 76 13.84 14.48 60.77
C ASP A 76 15.06 15.16 61.46
N ASP A 77 15.59 16.23 60.83
CA ASP A 77 15.61 17.62 61.35
C ASP A 77 16.37 18.62 60.41
N ASP A 78 15.57 19.50 59.78
CA ASP A 78 15.62 20.95 59.47
C ASP A 78 16.92 21.83 59.52
N GLU A 79 17.09 22.75 58.54
CA GLU A 79 16.72 24.20 58.61
C GLU A 79 17.40 25.10 57.52
N GLU A 80 16.54 25.77 56.74
CA GLU A 80 16.49 27.17 56.27
C GLU A 80 17.70 28.05 55.82
N ASN A 81 17.56 28.68 54.63
CA ASN A 81 17.29 30.12 54.36
C ASN A 81 18.02 30.74 53.15
N GLY A 82 17.28 31.46 52.28
CA GLY A 82 17.80 32.69 51.63
C GLY A 82 17.50 32.98 50.14
N SER A 83 16.40 33.70 49.88
CA SER A 83 16.26 34.88 48.98
C SER A 83 16.12 34.75 47.44
N ASP A 84 14.89 35.02 47.00
CA ASP A 84 14.35 35.87 45.90
C ASP A 84 15.30 36.46 44.83
N ASP A 85 14.91 36.30 43.56
CA ASP A 85 14.79 37.38 42.56
C ASP A 85 13.86 36.96 41.40
N ASP A 86 13.09 37.94 40.93
CA ASP A 86 11.89 37.88 40.08
C ASP A 86 12.09 37.39 38.62
N GLU A 87 11.17 36.55 38.11
CA GLU A 87 10.80 36.56 36.69
C GLU A 87 9.27 36.41 36.52
N GLU A 88 8.67 37.44 35.90
CA GLU A 88 7.26 37.50 35.51
C GLU A 88 6.98 36.64 34.27
N ASN A 89 5.97 35.77 34.41
CA ASN A 89 4.86 35.53 33.48
C ASN A 89 5.14 35.12 32.01
N ASP A 90 4.80 33.87 31.68
CA ASP A 90 3.69 33.58 30.76
C ASP A 90 3.25 32.12 30.93
N SER A 91 2.20 31.93 31.72
CA SER A 91 1.42 30.70 31.82
C SER A 91 0.62 30.51 30.52
N ASN A 92 1.07 29.62 29.64
CA ASN A 92 0.16 28.93 28.73
C ASN A 92 -0.28 27.66 29.43
N ASP A 93 -1.49 27.70 29.97
CA ASP A 93 -2.26 26.54 30.36
C ASP A 93 -2.47 25.68 29.11
N ASP A 94 -1.60 24.68 28.93
CA ASP A 94 -1.88 23.54 28.08
C ASP A 94 -3.00 22.74 28.78
N GLU A 95 -4.25 23.14 28.54
CA GLU A 95 -5.40 22.27 28.73
C GLU A 95 -5.25 21.09 27.78
N GLU A 96 -4.51 20.07 28.23
CA GLU A 96 -4.64 18.70 27.78
C GLU A 96 -6.11 18.30 27.94
N ASN A 97 -6.91 18.54 26.91
CA ASN A 97 -8.21 17.92 26.72
C ASN A 97 -7.99 16.42 26.45
N ASN A 98 -7.59 15.69 27.49
CA ASN A 98 -7.91 14.28 27.65
C ASN A 98 -9.42 14.16 27.83
N SER A 99 -10.15 14.30 26.72
CA SER A 99 -11.51 13.76 26.62
C SER A 99 -11.38 12.27 26.36
N ASP A 100 -11.13 11.52 27.44
CA ASP A 100 -11.63 10.17 27.57
C ASP A 100 -13.17 10.25 27.58
N ASP A 101 -13.77 10.51 26.41
CA ASP A 101 -15.20 10.39 26.24
C ASP A 101 -15.52 8.92 26.02
N ASP A 102 -15.85 8.27 27.14
CA ASP A 102 -16.79 7.15 27.18
C ASP A 102 -17.89 7.36 26.12
N GLU A 103 -17.82 6.63 25.00
CA GLU A 103 -18.98 6.40 24.14
C GLU A 103 -20.09 5.90 25.09
N GLN A 104 -21.04 6.76 25.45
CA GLN A 104 -22.32 6.29 25.94
C GLN A 104 -22.80 5.31 24.88
N ALA A 105 -22.80 4.02 25.20
CA ALA A 105 -23.12 2.96 24.27
C ALA A 105 -24.56 3.17 23.79
N VAL A 106 -24.72 3.87 22.66
CA VAL A 106 -26.03 4.08 22.04
C VAL A 106 -26.54 2.71 21.63
N GLU A 107 -27.50 2.18 22.40
CA GLU A 107 -28.12 0.90 22.10
C GLU A 107 -29.09 1.08 20.93
N TYR A 108 -28.60 0.82 19.71
CA TYR A 108 -29.46 0.79 18.53
C TYR A 108 -30.41 -0.42 18.54
N PRO A 109 -31.57 -0.32 17.87
CA PRO A 109 -32.45 -1.45 17.64
C PRO A 109 -31.74 -2.63 16.96
N GLU A 110 -32.14 -3.85 17.33
CA GLU A 110 -31.68 -5.04 16.62
C GLU A 110 -32.32 -5.11 15.23
N VAL A 111 -31.48 -5.26 14.21
CA VAL A 111 -31.89 -5.36 12.81
C VAL A 111 -31.42 -6.68 12.25
N THR A 112 -32.25 -7.28 11.39
CA THR A 112 -31.88 -8.42 10.55
C THR A 112 -32.09 -8.10 9.09
N ILE A 113 -31.07 -8.36 8.28
CA ILE A 113 -31.10 -8.29 6.82
C ILE A 113 -30.77 -9.67 6.28
N SER A 114 -31.63 -10.25 5.45
CA SER A 114 -31.41 -11.59 4.92
C SER A 114 -31.43 -11.65 3.39
N ALA A 115 -30.89 -12.72 2.84
CA ALA A 115 -30.95 -13.01 1.42
C ALA A 115 -32.39 -13.00 0.91
N LEU A 116 -33.35 -13.48 1.70
CA LEU A 116 -34.76 -13.49 1.32
C LEU A 116 -35.32 -12.08 1.19
N THR A 117 -35.06 -11.20 2.17
CA THR A 117 -35.57 -9.83 2.14
C THR A 117 -34.87 -8.97 1.08
N GLU A 118 -33.60 -9.23 0.81
CA GLU A 118 -32.77 -8.41 -0.09
C GLU A 118 -32.76 -8.88 -1.55
N THR A 119 -33.05 -10.16 -1.80
CA THR A 119 -32.95 -10.76 -3.15
C THR A 119 -34.14 -11.64 -3.52
N GLY A 120 -35.02 -11.97 -2.57
CA GLY A 120 -36.11 -12.93 -2.75
C GLY A 120 -35.66 -14.40 -2.73
N GLN A 121 -34.37 -14.68 -2.56
CA GLN A 121 -33.83 -16.04 -2.49
C GLN A 121 -33.82 -16.53 -1.03
N GLY A 122 -34.34 -17.74 -0.78
CA GLY A 122 -34.29 -18.32 0.56
C GLY A 122 -32.86 -18.57 1.03
N GLU A 123 -32.59 -18.33 2.31
CA GLU A 123 -31.26 -18.37 2.92
C GLU A 123 -30.59 -19.75 2.75
N SER A 124 -31.37 -20.83 2.79
CA SER A 124 -30.88 -22.20 2.58
C SER A 124 -30.38 -22.47 1.15
N SER A 125 -30.78 -21.65 0.17
CA SER A 125 -30.28 -21.75 -1.21
C SER A 125 -28.95 -21.03 -1.42
N ILE A 126 -28.56 -20.15 -0.48
CA ILE A 126 -27.28 -19.44 -0.54
C ILE A 126 -26.18 -20.35 0.01
N ILE A 127 -25.21 -20.64 -0.86
CA ILE A 127 -24.12 -21.59 -0.59
C ILE A 127 -23.19 -21.03 0.49
N VAL A 128 -22.79 -19.76 0.37
CA VAL A 128 -21.87 -19.06 1.28
C VAL A 128 -22.64 -18.69 2.56
N PRO A 129 -22.29 -19.26 3.75
CA PRO A 129 -23.05 -19.01 4.96
C PRO A 129 -23.10 -17.53 5.37
N LEU A 130 -21.99 -16.80 5.23
CA LEU A 130 -21.92 -15.38 5.58
C LEU A 130 -22.74 -14.47 4.67
N GLN A 131 -23.24 -14.96 3.53
CA GLN A 131 -24.13 -14.21 2.64
C GLN A 131 -25.62 -14.40 2.97
N ARG A 132 -25.96 -15.29 3.93
CA ARG A 132 -27.36 -15.70 4.18
C ARG A 132 -28.16 -14.63 4.91
N ALA A 133 -27.64 -14.15 6.02
CA ALA A 133 -28.27 -13.13 6.84
C ALA A 133 -27.24 -12.46 7.73
N TYR A 134 -27.50 -11.20 8.06
CA TYR A 134 -26.82 -10.41 9.07
C TYR A 134 -27.85 -10.05 10.14
N SER A 135 -27.50 -10.27 11.41
CA SER A 135 -28.29 -9.83 12.57
C SER A 135 -27.38 -9.12 13.55
N GLY A 136 -27.79 -7.94 14.01
CA GLY A 136 -27.00 -7.16 14.96
C GLY A 136 -27.65 -5.85 15.33
N ARG A 137 -26.99 -5.10 16.21
CA ARG A 137 -27.40 -3.77 16.66
C ARG A 137 -26.65 -2.64 15.95
N LYS A 138 -26.07 -2.89 14.77
CA LYS A 138 -25.61 -1.76 13.94
C LYS A 138 -26.81 -1.22 13.18
N PRO A 139 -26.92 0.11 12.98
CA PRO A 139 -28.11 0.72 12.40
C PRO A 139 -28.10 0.57 10.87
N VAL A 140 -28.20 -0.66 10.40
CA VAL A 140 -28.18 -1.03 8.98
C VAL A 140 -29.60 -0.95 8.44
N ILE A 141 -29.81 -0.33 7.27
CA ILE A 141 -31.13 -0.26 6.63
C ILE A 141 -31.29 -1.29 5.49
N THR A 142 -32.50 -1.75 5.21
CA THR A 142 -32.75 -2.67 4.08
C THR A 142 -32.53 -1.96 2.75
N SER A 143 -32.21 -2.70 1.68
CA SER A 143 -32.12 -2.09 0.33
C SER A 143 -33.43 -1.45 -0.09
N SER A 144 -34.58 -2.05 0.25
CA SER A 144 -35.89 -1.49 -0.06
C SER A 144 -36.12 -0.11 0.59
N LEU A 145 -35.67 0.06 1.84
CA LEU A 145 -35.77 1.34 2.52
C LEU A 145 -34.79 2.35 1.93
N ALA A 146 -33.54 1.94 1.68
CA ALA A 146 -32.52 2.77 1.04
C ALA A 146 -33.00 3.30 -0.33
N ASP A 147 -33.65 2.47 -1.13
CA ASP A 147 -34.16 2.79 -2.46
C ASP A 147 -35.42 3.67 -2.45
N THR A 148 -36.00 3.95 -1.28
CA THR A 148 -37.20 4.78 -1.18
C THR A 148 -36.85 6.26 -1.43
N PRO A 149 -37.46 6.93 -2.44
CA PRO A 149 -37.22 8.35 -2.67
C PRO A 149 -37.63 9.20 -1.46
N CYS A 150 -36.80 10.16 -1.06
CA CYS A 150 -37.09 11.07 0.05
C CYS A 150 -38.42 11.82 -0.14
N ALA A 151 -38.73 12.20 -1.38
CA ALA A 151 -39.98 12.86 -1.74
C ALA A 151 -41.24 12.02 -1.45
N THR A 152 -41.13 10.68 -1.46
CA THR A 152 -42.25 9.78 -1.14
C THR A 152 -42.52 9.72 0.36
N LEU A 153 -41.48 9.85 1.19
CA LEU A 153 -41.60 9.88 2.65
C LEU A 153 -42.08 11.24 3.15
N GLY A 154 -41.66 12.33 2.50
CA GLY A 154 -41.83 13.69 2.99
C GLY A 154 -41.01 13.95 4.26
N ILE A 155 -40.98 15.20 4.73
CA ILE A 155 -40.13 15.61 5.86
C ILE A 155 -40.45 14.80 7.13
N HIS A 156 -41.73 14.61 7.44
CA HIS A 156 -42.17 13.81 8.59
C HIS A 156 -41.75 12.35 8.47
N GLY A 157 -41.99 11.72 7.31
CA GLY A 157 -41.61 10.33 7.10
C GLY A 157 -40.10 10.12 7.14
N LEU A 158 -39.31 11.08 6.64
CA LEU A 158 -37.85 11.05 6.77
C LEU A 158 -37.42 11.05 8.24
N LEU A 159 -37.91 12.02 9.02
CA LEU A 159 -37.59 12.14 10.43
C LEU A 159 -37.97 10.87 11.21
N ASP A 160 -39.15 10.31 10.92
CA ASP A 160 -39.62 9.08 11.55
C ASP A 160 -38.69 7.90 11.25
N GLN A 161 -38.21 7.76 10.01
CA GLN A 161 -37.27 6.70 9.63
C GLN A 161 -35.90 6.90 10.30
N PHE A 162 -35.38 8.12 10.36
CA PHE A 162 -34.14 8.42 11.08
C PHE A 162 -34.26 8.12 12.57
N ASN A 163 -35.30 8.64 13.23
CA ASN A 163 -35.57 8.39 14.65
C ASN A 163 -35.71 6.90 14.95
N THR A 164 -36.43 6.16 14.11
CA THR A 164 -36.60 4.71 14.27
C THR A 164 -35.28 3.97 14.11
N THR A 165 -34.48 4.31 13.10
CA THR A 165 -33.23 3.60 12.78
C THR A 165 -32.11 3.93 13.78
N LEU A 166 -32.05 5.17 14.24
CA LEU A 166 -30.98 5.69 15.11
C LEU A 166 -31.39 5.75 16.59
N GLY A 167 -32.60 5.30 16.94
CA GLY A 167 -33.08 5.31 18.32
C GLY A 167 -33.25 6.72 18.91
N THR A 168 -33.44 7.74 18.08
CA THR A 168 -33.63 9.14 18.51
C THR A 168 -35.12 9.51 18.58
N SER A 169 -35.42 10.66 19.17
CA SER A 169 -36.78 11.20 19.29
C SER A 169 -36.86 12.69 18.91
N TYR A 170 -36.04 13.10 17.95
CA TYR A 170 -36.02 14.49 17.46
C TYR A 170 -37.38 14.88 16.87
N SER A 171 -37.66 16.19 16.87
CA SER A 171 -38.89 16.77 16.35
C SER A 171 -38.58 17.91 15.39
N LEU A 172 -39.49 18.20 14.46
CA LEU A 172 -39.36 19.31 13.49
C LEU A 172 -39.58 20.70 14.11
N VAL A 173 -39.41 20.85 15.43
CA VAL A 173 -39.44 22.16 16.10
C VAL A 173 -38.20 22.96 15.72
N ASP A 174 -37.07 22.29 15.48
CA ASP A 174 -35.86 22.91 15.00
C ASP A 174 -35.97 23.22 13.49
N PRO A 175 -35.89 24.51 13.08
CA PRO A 175 -36.01 24.90 11.68
C PRO A 175 -34.82 24.44 10.83
N PHE A 176 -33.62 24.27 11.40
CA PHE A 176 -32.44 23.83 10.69
C PHE A 176 -32.53 22.34 10.33
N LEU A 177 -33.00 21.50 11.27
CA LEU A 177 -33.30 20.09 10.98
C LEU A 177 -34.37 19.96 9.88
N SER A 178 -35.44 20.77 9.95
CA SER A 178 -36.46 20.78 8.91
C SER A 178 -35.90 21.15 7.54
N SER A 179 -35.06 22.19 7.48
CA SER A 179 -34.39 22.62 6.24
C SER A 179 -33.49 21.52 5.67
N LEU A 180 -32.73 20.84 6.51
CA LEU A 180 -31.83 19.76 6.10
C LEU A 180 -32.58 18.57 5.46
N LEU A 181 -33.72 18.20 6.03
CA LEU A 181 -34.58 17.15 5.48
C LEU A 181 -35.29 17.61 4.20
N GLU A 182 -35.68 18.89 4.11
CA GLU A 182 -36.23 19.49 2.90
C GLU A 182 -35.19 19.52 1.75
N ASP A 183 -33.92 19.78 2.06
CA ASP A 183 -32.83 19.73 1.10
C ASP A 183 -32.64 18.32 0.53
N CYS A 184 -32.82 17.27 1.33
CA CYS A 184 -32.77 15.89 0.84
C CYS A 184 -33.86 15.61 -0.20
N ILE A 185 -35.05 16.18 -0.03
CA ILE A 185 -36.16 16.07 -0.98
C ILE A 185 -35.85 16.89 -2.24
N THR A 186 -35.40 18.14 -2.05
CA THR A 186 -35.12 19.08 -3.15
C THR A 186 -34.00 18.58 -4.06
N ASN A 187 -32.98 17.93 -3.50
CA ASN A 187 -31.90 17.30 -4.26
C ASN A 187 -32.28 15.94 -4.87
N ASN A 188 -33.54 15.50 -4.71
CA ASN A 188 -34.06 14.24 -5.23
C ASN A 188 -33.24 13.02 -4.76
N TYR A 189 -32.83 13.02 -3.49
CA TYR A 189 -32.17 11.87 -2.89
C TYR A 189 -33.17 10.75 -2.60
N ASP A 190 -32.64 9.53 -2.58
CA ASP A 190 -33.28 8.42 -1.90
C ASP A 190 -32.86 8.42 -0.41
N PHE A 191 -33.59 7.64 0.38
CA PHE A 191 -33.35 7.57 1.81
C PHE A 191 -31.95 7.04 2.12
N GLY A 192 -31.40 6.14 1.29
CA GLY A 192 -30.03 5.65 1.45
C GLY A 192 -28.99 6.77 1.40
N ILE A 193 -29.07 7.65 0.41
CA ILE A 193 -28.15 8.79 0.28
C ILE A 193 -28.33 9.77 1.44
N ALA A 194 -29.58 10.09 1.80
CA ALA A 194 -29.85 10.95 2.95
C ALA A 194 -29.29 10.34 4.24
N TYR A 195 -29.53 9.05 4.45
CA TYR A 195 -29.10 8.29 5.62
C TYR A 195 -27.57 8.23 5.72
N GLY A 196 -26.87 7.89 4.64
CA GLY A 196 -25.41 7.86 4.61
C GLY A 196 -24.77 9.21 4.90
N ARG A 197 -25.37 10.31 4.38
CA ARG A 197 -24.88 11.69 4.62
C ARG A 197 -25.09 12.18 6.04
N LEU A 198 -26.24 11.86 6.64
CA LEU A 198 -26.65 12.47 7.91
C LEU A 198 -26.35 11.58 9.12
N ARG A 199 -26.21 10.26 8.97
CA ARG A 199 -25.98 9.33 10.08
C ARG A 199 -24.80 9.73 10.95
N GLY A 200 -23.67 10.08 10.33
CA GLY A 200 -22.42 10.36 11.05
C GLY A 200 -22.44 11.61 11.94
N ILE A 201 -23.41 12.51 11.70
CA ILE A 201 -23.57 13.81 12.38
C ILE A 201 -24.96 13.94 13.03
N TRP A 202 -25.71 12.83 13.09
CA TRP A 202 -27.11 12.85 13.52
C TRP A 202 -27.28 13.21 15.00
N TYR A 203 -26.27 12.92 15.82
CA TYR A 203 -26.26 13.18 17.25
C TYR A 203 -25.68 14.57 17.61
N THR A 204 -25.69 15.51 16.66
CA THR A 204 -25.22 16.88 16.96
C THR A 204 -26.12 17.56 18.01
N ASP A 205 -25.50 18.40 18.82
CA ASP A 205 -26.21 19.32 19.72
C ASP A 205 -26.65 20.61 19.01
N ASP A 206 -26.07 20.90 17.84
CA ASP A 206 -26.36 22.10 17.05
C ASP A 206 -26.61 21.76 15.57
N TRP A 207 -27.88 21.83 15.16
CA TRP A 207 -28.30 21.61 13.76
C TRP A 207 -27.92 22.77 12.84
N SER A 208 -27.63 23.95 13.38
CA SER A 208 -27.39 25.16 12.57
C SER A 208 -26.04 25.14 11.85
N THR A 209 -25.07 24.37 12.35
CA THR A 209 -23.70 24.30 11.83
C THR A 209 -23.48 23.18 10.81
N ILE A 210 -24.36 22.18 10.76
CA ILE A 210 -24.22 20.99 9.91
C ILE A 210 -23.98 21.33 8.44
N GLN A 211 -24.76 22.26 7.88
CA GLN A 211 -24.67 22.58 6.46
C GLN A 211 -23.31 23.18 6.11
N ASP A 212 -22.84 24.12 6.95
CA ASP A 212 -21.54 24.77 6.79
C ASP A 212 -20.41 23.75 6.95
N GLU A 213 -20.53 22.83 7.91
CA GLU A 213 -19.56 21.76 8.13
C GLU A 213 -19.46 20.82 6.91
N LEU A 214 -20.60 20.35 6.38
CA LEU A 214 -20.63 19.49 5.18
C LEU A 214 -20.04 20.22 3.97
N CYS A 215 -20.36 21.50 3.79
CA CYS A 215 -19.78 22.32 2.72
C CYS A 215 -18.27 22.49 2.89
N GLY A 216 -17.79 22.70 4.12
CA GLY A 216 -16.38 22.80 4.45
C GLY A 216 -15.61 21.52 4.11
N ARG A 217 -16.13 20.35 4.54
CA ARG A 217 -15.54 19.03 4.25
C ARG A 217 -15.49 18.73 2.75
N GLU A 218 -16.55 19.10 2.00
CA GLU A 218 -16.56 18.94 0.54
C GLU A 218 -15.50 19.83 -0.15
N GLU A 219 -15.37 21.09 0.29
CA GLU A 219 -14.36 22.00 -0.24
C GLU A 219 -12.94 21.51 0.04
N GLU A 220 -12.69 21.03 1.25
CA GLU A 220 -11.40 20.50 1.66
C GLU A 220 -10.99 19.27 0.82
N ASP A 221 -11.90 18.33 0.60
CA ASP A 221 -11.65 17.18 -0.28
C ASP A 221 -11.32 17.63 -1.70
N ARG A 222 -12.09 18.59 -2.22
CA ARG A 222 -11.88 19.13 -3.57
C ARG A 222 -10.52 19.82 -3.69
N GLU A 223 -10.16 20.63 -2.70
CA GLU A 223 -8.89 21.35 -2.67
C GLU A 223 -7.70 20.40 -2.50
N THR A 224 -7.83 19.38 -1.65
CA THR A 224 -6.82 18.34 -1.45
C THR A 224 -6.55 17.60 -2.77
N ARG A 225 -7.60 17.20 -3.49
CA ARG A 225 -7.45 16.53 -4.79
C ARG A 225 -6.87 17.43 -5.87
N ARG A 226 -7.21 18.72 -5.84
CA ARG A 226 -6.64 19.72 -6.75
C ARG A 226 -5.14 19.92 -6.50
N LYS A 227 -4.72 19.97 -5.24
CA LYS A 227 -3.31 20.08 -4.83
C LYS A 227 -2.50 18.81 -5.08
N ALA A 228 -3.15 17.66 -5.02
CA ALA A 228 -2.47 16.38 -5.17
C ALA A 228 -1.97 16.12 -6.59
N LEU A 229 -2.55 16.74 -7.63
CA LEU A 229 -2.10 16.59 -9.02
C LEU A 229 -1.38 17.87 -9.50
N VAL A 230 -0.06 17.80 -9.63
CA VAL A 230 0.79 18.88 -10.14
C VAL A 230 1.36 18.48 -11.49
N GLY A 231 0.83 19.09 -12.56
CA GLY A 231 1.17 18.68 -13.93
C GLY A 231 0.71 17.25 -14.19
N ASN A 232 1.65 16.35 -14.49
CA ASN A 232 1.39 14.93 -14.72
C ASN A 232 1.83 14.04 -13.53
N ARG A 233 2.06 14.64 -12.36
CA ARG A 233 2.53 13.94 -11.17
C ARG A 233 1.55 14.10 -10.01
N ILE A 234 1.26 12.99 -9.35
CA ILE A 234 0.53 12.95 -8.10
C ILE A 234 1.55 13.09 -6.98
N VAL A 235 1.53 14.22 -6.27
CA VAL A 235 2.49 14.55 -5.20
C VAL A 235 2.08 13.97 -3.84
N SER A 236 0.90 13.37 -3.74
CA SER A 236 0.40 12.67 -2.56
C SER A 236 -0.15 11.32 -2.99
N ALA A 237 0.67 10.26 -2.91
CA ALA A 237 0.23 8.92 -3.26
C ALA A 237 -0.86 8.39 -2.31
N TRP A 238 -0.80 8.76 -1.03
CA TRP A 238 -1.69 8.30 0.04
C TRP A 238 -3.04 9.04 0.12
N LEU A 239 -3.57 9.46 -1.02
CA LEU A 239 -4.89 10.07 -1.10
C LEU A 239 -5.99 9.11 -0.66
N ARG A 240 -6.94 9.63 0.13
CA ARG A 240 -8.16 8.90 0.46
C ARG A 240 -8.99 8.64 -0.79
N PRO A 241 -9.69 7.50 -0.90
CA PRO A 241 -10.52 7.20 -2.05
C PRO A 241 -11.59 8.28 -2.21
N ARG A 242 -11.99 8.59 -3.45
CA ARG A 242 -13.04 9.60 -3.69
C ARG A 242 -14.38 9.19 -3.11
N ARG A 243 -14.68 7.89 -3.16
CA ARG A 243 -15.96 7.30 -2.76
C ARG A 243 -15.74 5.99 -2.05
N VAL A 244 -16.68 5.63 -1.19
CA VAL A 244 -16.74 4.34 -0.51
C VAL A 244 -18.17 3.83 -0.55
N TRP A 245 -18.33 2.51 -0.49
CA TRP A 245 -19.63 1.89 -0.31
C TRP A 245 -19.95 1.83 1.19
N ASP A 246 -20.88 2.67 1.63
CA ASP A 246 -21.47 2.60 2.96
C ASP A 246 -22.46 1.44 3.00
N LEU A 247 -22.06 0.38 3.71
CA LEU A 247 -22.83 -0.85 3.83
C LEU A 247 -24.05 -0.65 4.72
N TYR A 248 -24.07 0.35 5.59
CA TYR A 248 -25.24 0.62 6.44
C TYR A 248 -26.37 1.26 5.62
N SER A 249 -26.05 2.25 4.77
CA SER A 249 -27.02 2.89 3.88
C SER A 249 -27.25 2.17 2.55
N ASN A 250 -26.40 1.21 2.20
CA ASN A 250 -26.35 0.57 0.88
C ASN A 250 -26.14 1.57 -0.27
N ARG A 251 -25.27 2.57 -0.07
CA ARG A 251 -24.94 3.58 -1.08
C ARG A 251 -23.45 3.82 -1.19
N VAL A 252 -23.01 4.10 -2.41
CA VAL A 252 -21.70 4.68 -2.67
C VAL A 252 -21.81 6.17 -2.38
N VAL A 253 -21.01 6.62 -1.42
CA VAL A 253 -21.01 7.98 -0.92
C VAL A 253 -19.60 8.58 -1.04
N PRO A 254 -19.47 9.92 -1.12
CA PRO A 254 -18.16 10.56 -1.04
C PRO A 254 -17.43 10.20 0.25
N TYR A 255 -16.11 10.06 0.22
CA TYR A 255 -15.36 9.69 1.42
C TYR A 255 -15.41 10.77 2.51
N TRP A 256 -15.46 12.05 2.14
CA TRP A 256 -15.42 13.18 3.08
C TRP A 256 -16.65 13.28 4.01
N ILE A 257 -17.75 12.58 3.71
CA ILE A 257 -18.91 12.50 4.62
C ILE A 257 -18.73 11.41 5.70
N THR A 258 -17.69 10.59 5.60
CA THR A 258 -17.48 9.50 6.55
C THR A 258 -16.83 10.02 7.83
N ASN A 259 -17.38 9.68 8.99
CA ASN A 259 -16.82 10.00 10.29
C ASN A 259 -15.70 8.98 10.62
N THR A 260 -14.53 9.16 9.98
CA THR A 260 -13.40 8.20 9.99
C THR A 260 -12.14 8.74 10.68
N ASP A 261 -12.30 9.72 11.57
CA ASP A 261 -11.20 10.28 12.35
C ASP A 261 -10.55 9.22 13.27
N TYR A 262 -11.23 8.09 13.49
CA TYR A 262 -10.72 6.93 14.19
C TYR A 262 -10.14 5.88 13.22
N GLU A 263 -8.91 5.43 13.50
CA GLU A 263 -8.19 4.41 12.72
C GLU A 263 -8.98 3.10 12.52
N HIS A 264 -10.00 2.84 13.35
CA HIS A 264 -10.83 1.64 13.29
C HIS A 264 -11.97 1.66 12.26
N ARG A 265 -12.26 2.81 11.61
CA ARG A 265 -13.40 2.94 10.66
C ARG A 265 -12.99 3.01 9.18
N LEU A 266 -11.78 2.55 8.85
CA LEU A 266 -11.30 2.52 7.48
C LEU A 266 -12.18 1.61 6.59
N PRO A 267 -12.41 1.99 5.31
CA PRO A 267 -13.18 1.16 4.41
C PRO A 267 -12.44 -0.16 4.18
N ARG A 268 -13.16 -1.28 4.28
CA ARG A 268 -12.60 -2.60 3.97
C ARG A 268 -12.46 -2.76 2.46
N PRO A 269 -11.24 -2.85 1.92
CA PRO A 269 -11.07 -3.05 0.50
C PRO A 269 -11.47 -4.48 0.08
N ILE A 270 -12.12 -4.59 -1.07
CA ILE A 270 -12.50 -5.85 -1.68
C ILE A 270 -11.58 -6.09 -2.89
N SER A 271 -10.85 -7.20 -2.86
CA SER A 271 -10.08 -7.70 -3.99
C SER A 271 -10.81 -8.88 -4.62
N HIS A 272 -10.81 -8.99 -5.95
CA HIS A 272 -11.55 -10.09 -6.60
C HIS A 272 -10.98 -10.52 -7.94
N ALA A 273 -11.19 -11.79 -8.29
CA ALA A 273 -10.90 -12.27 -9.64
C ALA A 273 -11.85 -11.62 -10.66
N TRP A 274 -11.35 -11.43 -11.88
CA TRP A 274 -12.20 -11.00 -12.99
C TRP A 274 -12.87 -12.19 -13.66
N MET A 275 -14.08 -11.97 -14.16
CA MET A 275 -14.79 -12.96 -14.96
C MET A 275 -14.70 -12.60 -16.44
N ASP A 276 -14.82 -13.59 -17.32
CA ASP A 276 -14.94 -13.33 -18.76
C ASP A 276 -16.17 -12.48 -19.06
N GLU A 277 -16.12 -11.67 -20.12
CA GLU A 277 -17.21 -10.80 -20.53
C GLU A 277 -18.54 -11.56 -20.70
N LYS A 278 -18.49 -12.77 -21.25
CA LYS A 278 -19.66 -13.65 -21.41
C LYS A 278 -20.28 -14.10 -20.07
N ASP A 279 -19.51 -14.08 -18.98
CA ASP A 279 -19.91 -14.53 -17.64
C ASP A 279 -20.19 -13.34 -16.70
N ARG A 280 -20.06 -12.11 -17.22
CA ARG A 280 -20.40 -10.86 -16.51
C ARG A 280 -21.78 -10.35 -16.92
N ALA A 281 -22.45 -9.70 -15.98
CA ALA A 281 -23.59 -8.84 -16.21
C ALA A 281 -23.16 -7.39 -16.01
N VAL A 282 -23.68 -6.51 -16.87
CA VAL A 282 -23.49 -5.05 -16.77
C VAL A 282 -24.73 -4.50 -16.05
N MET A 283 -24.60 -4.27 -14.74
CA MET A 283 -25.73 -3.93 -13.88
C MET A 283 -25.84 -2.43 -13.66
N TRP A 284 -27.03 -1.86 -13.84
CA TRP A 284 -27.38 -0.53 -13.37
C TRP A 284 -28.03 -0.65 -11.99
N THR A 285 -27.50 0.06 -10.99
CA THR A 285 -27.89 -0.11 -9.60
C THR A 285 -28.13 1.23 -8.90
N PRO A 286 -29.10 1.32 -7.97
CA PRO A 286 -29.25 2.51 -7.14
C PRO A 286 -28.09 2.68 -6.16
N ILE A 287 -27.31 1.63 -5.89
CA ILE A 287 -26.17 1.66 -4.96
C ILE A 287 -25.18 2.78 -5.34
N ASN A 288 -24.87 2.96 -6.63
CA ASN A 288 -24.01 4.06 -7.11
C ASN A 288 -24.81 5.20 -7.76
N GLY A 289 -26.10 5.36 -7.39
CA GLY A 289 -26.98 6.40 -7.92
C GLY A 289 -27.28 6.27 -9.42
N TYR A 290 -27.13 5.08 -10.00
CA TYR A 290 -27.22 4.85 -11.45
C TYR A 290 -26.27 5.74 -12.25
N GLU A 291 -25.11 6.09 -11.68
CA GLU A 291 -24.15 6.95 -12.37
C GLU A 291 -23.33 6.19 -13.42
N TRP A 292 -22.99 4.93 -13.18
CA TRP A 292 -22.28 4.09 -14.15
C TRP A 292 -22.68 2.62 -14.02
N PRO A 293 -22.52 1.83 -15.09
CA PRO A 293 -22.77 0.40 -15.00
C PRO A 293 -21.70 -0.31 -14.16
N VAL A 294 -22.11 -1.36 -13.45
CA VAL A 294 -21.26 -2.15 -12.56
C VAL A 294 -21.08 -3.56 -13.15
N PRO A 295 -19.88 -3.91 -13.64
CA PRO A 295 -19.61 -5.24 -14.17
C PRO A 295 -19.39 -6.25 -13.02
N ILE A 296 -20.32 -7.18 -12.84
CA ILE A 296 -20.22 -8.26 -11.83
C ILE A 296 -20.50 -9.63 -12.47
N PRO A 297 -20.14 -10.76 -11.82
CA PRO A 297 -20.53 -12.08 -12.32
C PRO A 297 -22.05 -12.22 -12.44
N LYS A 298 -22.54 -12.93 -13.46
CA LYS A 298 -23.99 -13.15 -13.70
C LYS A 298 -24.70 -13.86 -12.55
N ASP A 299 -23.96 -14.67 -11.81
CA ASP A 299 -24.40 -15.45 -10.66
C ASP A 299 -24.16 -14.74 -9.31
N ALA A 300 -23.68 -13.49 -9.32
CA ALA A 300 -23.44 -12.69 -8.12
C ALA A 300 -24.54 -11.65 -7.87
N ASN A 301 -24.66 -11.22 -6.61
CA ASN A 301 -25.58 -10.17 -6.19
C ASN A 301 -24.90 -9.24 -5.17
N LEU A 302 -24.97 -7.92 -5.42
CA LEU A 302 -24.35 -6.91 -4.55
C LEU A 302 -24.93 -6.93 -3.12
N ASN A 303 -26.23 -7.21 -2.94
CA ASN A 303 -26.81 -7.30 -1.60
C ASN A 303 -26.31 -8.53 -0.83
N LEU A 304 -26.01 -9.65 -1.50
CA LEU A 304 -25.38 -10.80 -0.84
C LEU A 304 -23.94 -10.51 -0.41
N ILE A 305 -23.17 -9.84 -1.28
CA ILE A 305 -21.82 -9.34 -0.95
C ILE A 305 -21.88 -8.40 0.25
N ARG A 306 -22.86 -7.48 0.27
CA ARG A 306 -23.11 -6.58 1.39
C ARG A 306 -23.34 -7.33 2.71
N ILE A 307 -24.20 -8.35 2.72
CA ILE A 307 -24.47 -9.17 3.91
C ILE A 307 -23.18 -9.82 4.41
N GLU A 308 -22.37 -10.38 3.51
CA GLU A 308 -21.07 -10.97 3.87
C GLU A 308 -20.12 -9.94 4.47
N MET A 309 -20.01 -8.75 3.88
CA MET A 309 -19.17 -7.68 4.42
C MET A 309 -19.66 -7.18 5.80
N LEU A 310 -20.97 -7.08 6.01
CA LEU A 310 -21.56 -6.73 7.31
C LEU A 310 -21.24 -7.78 8.38
N ASN A 311 -21.33 -9.07 8.03
CA ASN A 311 -20.95 -10.17 8.93
C ASN A 311 -19.45 -10.20 9.25
N LEU A 312 -18.61 -9.66 8.36
CA LEU A 312 -17.18 -9.44 8.63
C LEU A 312 -16.94 -8.19 9.51
N GLY A 313 -17.98 -7.45 9.89
CA GLY A 313 -17.92 -6.27 10.75
C GLY A 313 -17.53 -4.99 10.01
N ALA A 314 -17.77 -4.92 8.70
CA ALA A 314 -17.50 -3.71 7.92
C ALA A 314 -18.69 -2.74 7.95
N GLU A 315 -18.41 -1.47 8.20
CA GLU A 315 -19.36 -0.36 7.95
C GLU A 315 -19.18 0.20 6.55
N TYR A 316 -17.94 0.47 6.16
CA TYR A 316 -17.57 0.93 4.83
C TYR A 316 -16.77 -0.15 4.11
N ALA A 317 -17.01 -0.28 2.80
CA ALA A 317 -16.21 -1.08 1.90
C ALA A 317 -15.68 -0.22 0.75
N TRP A 318 -14.57 -0.64 0.16
CA TRP A 318 -14.11 -0.10 -1.12
C TRP A 318 -14.09 -1.22 -2.16
N LEU A 319 -14.87 -1.05 -3.21
CA LEU A 319 -14.98 -2.00 -4.31
C LEU A 319 -14.77 -1.21 -5.61
N ASP A 320 -13.72 -1.53 -6.36
CA ASP A 320 -13.32 -0.82 -7.58
C ASP A 320 -14.47 -0.59 -8.56
N VAL A 321 -15.26 -1.62 -8.86
CA VAL A 321 -16.40 -1.55 -9.80
C VAL A 321 -17.55 -0.67 -9.31
N LEU A 322 -17.64 -0.40 -8.00
CA LEU A 322 -18.65 0.47 -7.40
C LEU A 322 -18.14 1.87 -7.08
N CYS A 323 -16.92 2.01 -6.58
CA CYS A 323 -16.39 3.26 -6.04
C CYS A 323 -15.68 4.10 -7.12
N LEU A 324 -15.12 3.46 -8.15
CA LEU A 324 -14.56 4.13 -9.32
C LEU A 324 -15.58 4.23 -10.44
N ARG A 325 -15.60 5.38 -11.11
CA ARG A 325 -16.47 5.60 -12.27
C ARG A 325 -16.08 4.66 -13.40
N GLN A 326 -17.02 3.84 -13.87
CA GLN A 326 -16.81 2.86 -14.94
C GLN A 326 -17.19 3.42 -16.32
N VAL A 327 -16.68 2.79 -17.38
CA VAL A 327 -16.97 3.13 -18.77
C VAL A 327 -18.46 2.97 -19.09
N GLY A 328 -19.03 3.92 -19.83
CA GLY A 328 -20.41 3.86 -20.34
C GLY A 328 -21.44 4.43 -19.37
N GLY A 329 -20.98 5.18 -18.36
CA GLY A 329 -21.82 5.87 -17.39
C GLY A 329 -22.30 7.25 -17.83
N ARG A 330 -23.09 7.88 -16.96
CA ARG A 330 -23.36 9.31 -17.00
C ARG A 330 -22.07 10.07 -16.71
N ARG A 331 -21.93 11.21 -17.39
CA ARG A 331 -20.73 12.07 -17.35
C ARG A 331 -19.43 11.33 -17.66
N GLU A 332 -19.44 10.53 -18.72
CA GLU A 332 -18.22 9.89 -19.25
C GLU A 332 -17.09 10.90 -19.50
N ASP A 333 -17.43 12.16 -19.81
CA ASP A 333 -16.51 13.28 -20.05
C ASP A 333 -15.59 13.58 -18.86
N ILE A 334 -16.02 13.31 -17.62
CA ILE A 334 -15.19 13.53 -16.43
C ILE A 334 -14.43 12.27 -15.98
N ARG A 335 -14.74 11.09 -16.53
CA ARG A 335 -14.14 9.83 -16.09
C ARG A 335 -12.63 9.87 -16.28
N THR A 336 -12.17 10.31 -17.44
CA THR A 336 -10.75 10.42 -17.75
C THR A 336 -10.03 11.36 -16.79
N GLU A 337 -10.66 12.46 -16.39
CA GLU A 337 -10.07 13.40 -15.40
C GLU A 337 -10.05 12.80 -13.98
N GLU A 338 -11.11 12.10 -13.55
CA GLU A 338 -11.10 11.38 -12.27
C GLU A 338 -10.01 10.29 -12.26
N TRP A 339 -9.87 9.54 -13.36
CA TRP A 339 -8.94 8.42 -13.45
C TRP A 339 -7.48 8.84 -13.42
N LYS A 340 -7.12 10.03 -13.90
CA LYS A 340 -5.75 10.56 -13.78
C LYS A 340 -5.23 10.49 -12.35
N LEU A 341 -6.11 10.76 -11.39
CA LEU A 341 -5.80 10.78 -9.96
C LEU A 341 -6.19 9.47 -9.27
N ASP A 342 -7.44 9.05 -9.44
CA ASP A 342 -8.04 8.02 -8.60
C ASP A 342 -7.48 6.61 -8.89
N VAL A 343 -7.16 6.30 -10.16
CA VAL A 343 -6.65 4.97 -10.56
C VAL A 343 -5.24 4.70 -10.03
N PRO A 344 -4.25 5.61 -10.18
CA PRO A 344 -2.94 5.43 -9.57
C PRO A 344 -3.01 5.27 -8.04
N THR A 345 -3.92 5.97 -7.36
CA THR A 345 -4.01 5.99 -5.89
C THR A 345 -4.75 4.80 -5.28
N ILE A 346 -5.24 3.84 -6.08
CA ILE A 346 -5.99 2.67 -5.58
C ILE A 346 -5.21 1.91 -4.51
N GLY A 347 -3.88 1.77 -4.70
CA GLY A 347 -3.02 1.05 -3.76
C GLY A 347 -3.09 1.61 -2.34
N ALA A 348 -3.37 2.91 -2.16
CA ALA A 348 -3.50 3.53 -0.84
C ALA A 348 -4.60 2.88 0.01
N VAL A 349 -5.69 2.42 -0.63
CA VAL A 349 -6.81 1.79 0.07
C VAL A 349 -6.42 0.40 0.57
N TYR A 350 -5.67 -0.36 -0.23
CA TYR A 350 -5.24 -1.72 0.12
C TYR A 350 -4.07 -1.71 1.09
N GLN A 351 -3.16 -0.74 0.97
CA GLN A 351 -1.92 -0.65 1.74
C GLN A 351 -2.01 0.12 3.06
N LYS A 352 -3.20 0.61 3.43
CA LYS A 352 -3.39 1.30 4.70
C LYS A 352 -3.37 0.36 5.91
N VAL A 353 -2.49 0.65 6.88
CA VAL A 353 -2.34 -0.14 8.12
C VAL A 353 -3.69 -0.32 8.82
N GLY A 354 -3.94 -1.50 9.38
CA GLY A 354 -5.18 -1.86 10.07
C GLY A 354 -6.36 -2.29 9.19
N SER A 355 -6.28 -2.11 7.86
CA SER A 355 -7.36 -2.52 6.94
C SER A 355 -7.19 -3.97 6.48
N LYS A 356 -8.17 -4.83 6.77
CA LYS A 356 -8.22 -6.21 6.24
C LYS A 356 -8.79 -6.24 4.82
N VAL A 357 -8.04 -6.82 3.89
CA VAL A 357 -8.47 -7.01 2.50
C VAL A 357 -9.34 -8.26 2.39
N VAL A 358 -10.53 -8.11 1.81
CA VAL A 358 -11.46 -9.21 1.58
C VAL A 358 -11.29 -9.71 0.13
N CYS A 359 -10.81 -10.95 -0.03
CA CYS A 359 -10.42 -11.51 -1.32
C CYS A 359 -11.41 -12.56 -1.85
N TYR A 360 -12.08 -12.28 -2.96
CA TYR A 360 -12.88 -13.25 -3.72
C TYR A 360 -12.05 -13.91 -4.83
N LEU A 361 -11.41 -15.04 -4.52
CA LEU A 361 -10.46 -15.70 -5.44
C LEU A 361 -11.15 -16.35 -6.66
N SER A 362 -12.42 -16.76 -6.54
CA SER A 362 -13.20 -17.39 -7.63
C SER A 362 -14.11 -16.41 -8.40
N GLY A 363 -14.01 -15.11 -8.11
CA GLY A 363 -14.84 -14.05 -8.69
C GLY A 363 -15.75 -13.40 -7.66
N LEU A 364 -15.99 -12.10 -7.82
CA LEU A 364 -16.70 -11.26 -6.86
C LEU A 364 -18.05 -11.86 -6.43
N GLY A 365 -18.25 -12.05 -5.13
CA GLY A 365 -19.50 -12.58 -4.55
C GLY A 365 -19.76 -14.07 -4.76
N ARG A 366 -18.86 -14.80 -5.43
CA ARG A 366 -19.02 -16.24 -5.70
C ARG A 366 -18.44 -17.08 -4.56
N PRO A 367 -18.98 -18.30 -4.34
CA PRO A 367 -18.34 -19.25 -3.45
C PRO A 367 -16.93 -19.59 -3.95
N LEU A 368 -16.00 -19.75 -3.01
CA LEU A 368 -14.65 -20.19 -3.28
C LEU A 368 -14.69 -21.63 -3.77
N THR A 369 -14.42 -21.81 -5.05
CA THR A 369 -14.39 -23.10 -5.72
C THR A 369 -13.10 -23.25 -6.50
N LEU A 370 -12.64 -24.49 -6.64
CA LEU A 370 -11.36 -24.81 -7.27
C LEU A 370 -11.58 -25.89 -8.34
N LYS A 371 -11.38 -25.54 -9.61
CA LYS A 371 -11.43 -26.46 -10.75
C LYS A 371 -10.06 -26.53 -11.43
N GLU A 372 -9.83 -27.61 -12.17
CA GLU A 372 -8.58 -27.78 -12.92
C GLU A 372 -8.41 -26.65 -13.94
N GLY A 373 -7.24 -26.02 -13.94
CA GLY A 373 -6.91 -24.87 -14.80
C GLY A 373 -7.32 -23.50 -14.24
N ASP A 374 -8.05 -23.43 -13.12
CA ASP A 374 -8.47 -22.14 -12.53
C ASP A 374 -7.25 -21.33 -12.07
N LEU A 375 -6.20 -21.97 -11.54
CA LEU A 375 -5.00 -21.29 -11.05
C LEU A 375 -4.16 -20.69 -12.18
N GLU A 376 -4.07 -21.39 -13.31
CA GLU A 376 -3.29 -21.01 -14.48
C GLU A 376 -4.02 -20.02 -15.40
N SER A 377 -5.35 -19.93 -15.28
CA SER A 377 -6.18 -19.03 -16.06
C SER A 377 -5.73 -17.58 -15.94
N ASP A 378 -5.74 -16.84 -17.04
CA ASP A 378 -5.50 -15.39 -17.05
C ASP A 378 -6.55 -14.60 -16.24
N ARG A 379 -7.66 -15.25 -15.87
CA ARG A 379 -8.71 -14.73 -14.98
C ARG A 379 -8.49 -15.04 -13.51
N SER A 380 -7.53 -15.91 -13.20
CA SER A 380 -7.13 -16.23 -11.83
C SER A 380 -6.79 -14.97 -11.06
N TRP A 381 -7.22 -14.91 -9.80
CA TRP A 381 -6.83 -13.83 -8.90
C TRP A 381 -5.30 -13.69 -8.79
N PHE A 382 -4.57 -14.80 -8.81
CA PHE A 382 -3.10 -14.85 -8.75
C PHE A 382 -2.42 -14.34 -10.03
N ARG A 383 -3.17 -14.11 -11.11
CA ARG A 383 -2.64 -13.69 -12.40
C ARG A 383 -3.03 -12.27 -12.79
N ARG A 384 -3.85 -11.55 -12.01
CA ARG A 384 -4.15 -10.14 -12.28
C ARG A 384 -2.94 -9.24 -11.93
N ALA A 385 -2.72 -8.22 -12.75
CA ALA A 385 -1.71 -7.19 -12.48
C ALA A 385 -2.06 -6.39 -11.22
N TRP A 386 -3.30 -5.86 -11.18
CA TRP A 386 -3.77 -5.05 -10.05
C TRP A 386 -3.79 -5.81 -8.72
N THR A 387 -4.10 -7.11 -8.71
CA THR A 387 -4.12 -7.88 -7.46
C THR A 387 -2.75 -8.01 -6.80
N LEU A 388 -1.66 -7.75 -7.54
CA LEU A 388 -0.31 -7.78 -6.97
C LEU A 388 -0.11 -6.68 -5.91
N GLN A 389 -0.64 -5.47 -6.13
CA GLN A 389 -0.60 -4.39 -5.12
C GLN A 389 -1.69 -4.51 -4.04
N GLU A 390 -2.66 -5.41 -4.23
CA GLU A 390 -3.77 -5.66 -3.30
C GLU A 390 -3.41 -6.77 -2.27
N ILE A 391 -2.26 -7.41 -2.45
CA ILE A 391 -1.73 -8.45 -1.57
C ILE A 391 -1.23 -7.84 -0.27
N ARG A 392 -1.66 -8.45 0.84
CA ARG A 392 -1.20 -8.16 2.20
C ARG A 392 -0.74 -9.42 2.90
N GLU A 393 -0.05 -9.25 4.02
CA GLU A 393 0.25 -10.35 4.94
C GLU A 393 -1.03 -11.09 5.34
N GLU A 394 -0.87 -12.35 5.74
CA GLU A 394 -1.97 -13.27 6.01
C GLU A 394 -2.94 -12.72 7.07
N GLU A 395 -2.42 -12.08 8.11
CA GLU A 395 -3.23 -11.48 9.20
C GLU A 395 -4.14 -10.33 8.75
N TYR A 396 -3.79 -9.67 7.64
CA TYR A 396 -4.57 -8.59 7.02
C TYR A 396 -5.40 -9.06 5.82
N ARG A 397 -5.57 -10.37 5.64
CA ARG A 397 -6.37 -10.94 4.54
C ARG A 397 -7.52 -11.80 5.06
N VAL A 398 -8.68 -11.66 4.42
CA VAL A 398 -9.84 -12.52 4.63
C VAL A 398 -10.23 -13.11 3.28
N ILE A 399 -10.32 -14.43 3.17
CA ILE A 399 -10.80 -15.07 1.94
C ILE A 399 -12.33 -15.15 2.01
N ALA A 400 -12.99 -14.49 1.06
CA ALA A 400 -14.45 -14.44 0.97
C ALA A 400 -15.02 -15.53 0.07
N GLY A 401 -16.34 -15.70 0.15
CA GLY A 401 -17.04 -16.82 -0.47
C GLY A 401 -16.72 -18.16 0.19
N ASP A 402 -16.20 -18.15 1.42
CA ASP A 402 -15.82 -19.37 2.12
C ASP A 402 -17.03 -20.26 2.43
N THR A 403 -16.83 -21.56 2.35
CA THR A 403 -17.85 -22.58 2.57
C THR A 403 -17.27 -23.69 3.44
N PRO A 404 -18.05 -24.31 4.34
CA PRO A 404 -17.52 -25.33 5.27
C PRO A 404 -16.79 -26.50 4.62
N ASP A 405 -17.22 -26.89 3.41
CA ASP A 405 -16.62 -27.97 2.61
C ASP A 405 -15.67 -27.45 1.51
N GLY A 406 -15.27 -26.17 1.62
CA GLY A 406 -14.46 -25.46 0.64
C GLY A 406 -12.97 -25.78 0.72
N PRO A 407 -12.17 -25.29 -0.25
CA PRO A 407 -10.76 -25.62 -0.36
C PRO A 407 -9.89 -25.11 0.81
N LEU A 408 -10.36 -24.11 1.57
CA LEU A 408 -9.66 -23.62 2.78
C LEU A 408 -9.71 -24.64 3.92
N HIS A 409 -10.79 -25.41 4.03
CA HIS A 409 -11.01 -26.40 5.10
C HIS A 409 -10.54 -27.81 4.73
N ALA A 410 -9.86 -27.95 3.59
CA ALA A 410 -9.38 -29.24 3.11
C ALA A 410 -8.36 -29.85 4.08
N LYS A 411 -8.64 -31.04 4.59
CA LYS A 411 -7.77 -31.74 5.54
C LYS A 411 -6.55 -32.33 4.85
N ARG A 412 -5.41 -32.27 5.54
CA ARG A 412 -4.21 -33.05 5.15
C ARG A 412 -4.30 -34.45 5.73
N LYS A 413 -3.97 -35.45 4.92
CA LYS A 413 -3.76 -36.84 5.35
C LYS A 413 -2.28 -37.17 5.16
N ASP A 414 -1.62 -37.65 6.22
CA ASP A 414 -0.19 -37.94 6.23
C ASP A 414 0.67 -36.76 5.76
N GLY A 415 0.28 -35.54 6.14
CA GLY A 415 0.96 -34.28 5.77
C GLY A 415 0.67 -33.76 4.36
N LYS A 416 -0.15 -34.45 3.55
CA LYS A 416 -0.45 -34.06 2.16
C LYS A 416 -1.93 -33.76 1.95
N TYR A 417 -2.25 -32.82 1.06
CA TYR A 417 -3.63 -32.63 0.62
C TYR A 417 -4.06 -33.79 -0.29
N GLU A 418 -5.38 -34.00 -0.35
CA GLU A 418 -5.97 -35.07 -1.17
C GLU A 418 -5.62 -34.95 -2.66
N THR A 419 -5.51 -33.72 -3.17
CA THR A 419 -5.22 -33.47 -4.58
C THR A 419 -3.99 -32.57 -4.76
N GLU A 420 -3.31 -32.76 -5.90
CA GLU A 420 -2.22 -31.87 -6.33
C GLU A 420 -2.72 -30.44 -6.53
N LEU A 421 -3.94 -30.27 -7.04
CA LEU A 421 -4.57 -28.96 -7.22
C LEU A 421 -4.74 -28.21 -5.89
N LEU A 422 -5.20 -28.89 -4.82
CA LEU A 422 -5.26 -28.30 -3.48
C LEU A 422 -3.86 -27.95 -2.96
N THR A 423 -2.87 -28.81 -3.19
CA THR A 423 -1.49 -28.54 -2.81
C THR A 423 -0.95 -27.28 -3.50
N ARG A 424 -1.19 -27.14 -4.81
CA ARG A 424 -0.82 -25.94 -5.58
C ARG A 424 -1.57 -24.69 -5.10
N PHE A 425 -2.87 -24.79 -4.82
CA PHE A 425 -3.68 -23.69 -4.30
C PHE A 425 -3.15 -23.16 -2.97
N HIS A 426 -2.94 -24.04 -1.98
CA HIS A 426 -2.39 -23.65 -0.68
C HIS A 426 -0.97 -23.11 -0.79
N LYS A 427 -0.14 -23.69 -1.68
CA LYS A 427 1.21 -23.16 -1.96
C LYS A 427 1.16 -21.76 -2.57
N GLN A 428 0.28 -21.49 -3.53
CA GLN A 428 0.13 -20.16 -4.14
C GLN A 428 -0.41 -19.13 -3.13
N LEU A 429 -1.38 -19.53 -2.31
CA LEU A 429 -1.90 -18.67 -1.25
C LEU A 429 -0.78 -18.28 -0.27
N GLN A 430 0.06 -19.23 0.13
CA GLN A 430 1.22 -18.98 0.99
C GLN A 430 2.31 -18.16 0.27
N SER A 431 2.64 -18.45 -0.99
CA SER A 431 3.72 -17.74 -1.71
C SER A 431 3.41 -16.27 -2.00
N THR A 432 2.12 -15.87 -1.97
CA THR A 432 1.78 -14.45 -2.01
C THR A 432 2.26 -13.66 -0.78
N ARG A 433 2.84 -14.32 0.23
CA ARG A 433 3.48 -13.72 1.41
C ARG A 433 4.84 -13.07 1.11
N GLU A 434 5.54 -13.49 0.06
CA GLU A 434 6.97 -13.17 -0.15
C GLU A 434 7.22 -12.12 -1.27
N ALA A 435 6.17 -11.60 -1.90
CA ALA A 435 6.29 -10.74 -3.07
C ALA A 435 6.58 -9.25 -2.74
N SER A 436 6.62 -8.87 -1.46
CA SER A 436 6.52 -7.49 -1.02
C SER A 436 7.87 -6.79 -0.80
N PHE A 437 7.95 -5.54 -1.28
CA PHE A 437 8.93 -4.50 -0.99
C PHE A 437 10.31 -4.54 -1.68
N LEU A 438 10.58 -5.52 -2.55
CA LEU A 438 11.78 -5.49 -3.42
C LEU A 438 11.42 -5.21 -4.88
N VAL A 439 12.04 -4.19 -5.47
CA VAL A 439 11.87 -3.81 -6.89
C VAL A 439 12.03 -5.02 -7.82
N PHE A 440 13.04 -5.86 -7.59
CA PHE A 440 13.26 -7.09 -8.36
C PHE A 440 12.06 -8.05 -8.29
N ARG A 441 11.58 -8.37 -7.08
CA ARG A 441 10.44 -9.28 -6.87
C ARG A 441 9.15 -8.71 -7.46
N ALA A 442 8.90 -7.41 -7.29
CA ALA A 442 7.74 -6.75 -7.88
C ALA A 442 7.73 -6.86 -9.41
N LEU A 443 8.88 -6.65 -10.06
CA LEU A 443 9.03 -6.79 -11.51
C LEU A 443 8.89 -8.26 -11.95
N GLU A 444 9.53 -9.20 -11.25
CA GLU A 444 9.45 -10.63 -11.55
C GLU A 444 8.00 -11.15 -11.47
N GLU A 445 7.27 -10.75 -10.44
CA GLU A 445 5.87 -11.12 -10.28
C GLU A 445 5.00 -10.45 -11.34
N MET A 446 5.21 -9.16 -11.65
CA MET A 446 4.45 -8.43 -12.67
C MET A 446 4.60 -9.03 -14.09
N ARG A 447 5.74 -9.68 -14.39
CA ARG A 447 5.93 -10.46 -15.63
C ARG A 447 4.91 -11.58 -15.79
N LYS A 448 4.56 -12.24 -14.68
CA LYS A 448 3.64 -13.40 -14.65
C LYS A 448 2.16 -12.97 -14.72
N ARG A 449 1.88 -11.69 -14.46
CA ARG A 449 0.53 -11.12 -14.41
C ARG A 449 -0.02 -10.74 -15.79
N VAL A 450 -1.33 -10.52 -15.84
CA VAL A 450 -2.14 -10.16 -17.00
C VAL A 450 -2.97 -8.92 -16.65
N SER A 451 -3.15 -8.04 -17.62
CA SER A 451 -3.99 -6.85 -17.51
C SER A 451 -4.85 -6.65 -18.75
N THR A 452 -5.96 -5.92 -18.61
CA THR A 452 -6.80 -5.54 -19.75
C THR A 452 -6.16 -4.41 -20.53
N ASN A 453 -5.70 -3.36 -19.84
CA ASN A 453 -4.85 -2.34 -20.43
C ASN A 453 -3.38 -2.64 -20.06
N PRO A 454 -2.45 -2.75 -21.02
CA PRO A 454 -1.03 -2.96 -20.73
C PRO A 454 -0.43 -1.92 -19.77
N VAL A 455 -0.93 -0.67 -19.79
CA VAL A 455 -0.48 0.41 -18.88
C VAL A 455 -0.77 0.08 -17.40
N ASP A 456 -1.80 -0.72 -17.11
CA ASP A 456 -2.15 -1.13 -15.75
C ASP A 456 -1.02 -1.88 -15.04
N LYS A 457 -0.18 -2.62 -15.79
CA LYS A 457 1.00 -3.28 -15.21
C LYS A 457 1.98 -2.27 -14.63
N ILE A 458 2.14 -1.12 -15.28
CA ILE A 458 3.06 -0.08 -14.84
C ILE A 458 2.43 0.67 -13.66
N ALA A 459 1.15 1.06 -13.78
CA ALA A 459 0.45 1.74 -12.70
C ALA A 459 0.40 0.90 -11.41
N GLY A 460 0.17 -0.41 -11.52
CA GLY A 460 0.16 -1.34 -10.38
C GLY A 460 1.51 -1.57 -9.70
N LEU A 461 2.63 -1.09 -10.26
CA LEU A 461 3.95 -1.16 -9.61
C LEU A 461 4.20 0.01 -8.65
N ALA A 462 3.47 1.11 -8.78
CA ALA A 462 3.78 2.35 -8.07
C ALA A 462 3.80 2.19 -6.54
N PHE A 463 2.82 1.47 -6.00
CA PHE A 463 2.73 1.17 -4.57
C PHE A 463 3.60 -0.01 -4.12
N LEU A 464 4.05 -0.87 -5.05
CA LEU A 464 4.98 -1.96 -4.74
C LEU A 464 6.43 -1.47 -4.63
N MET A 465 6.73 -0.32 -5.25
CA MET A 465 8.05 0.32 -5.24
C MET A 465 8.11 1.54 -4.31
N GLU A 466 7.17 1.64 -3.35
CA GLU A 466 7.12 2.65 -2.28
C GLU A 466 7.31 4.11 -2.75
N SER A 467 6.68 4.44 -3.88
CA SER A 467 6.84 5.76 -4.48
C SER A 467 5.98 6.80 -3.76
N ALA A 468 6.59 7.78 -3.08
CA ALA A 468 5.88 8.87 -2.40
C ALA A 468 5.09 9.76 -3.36
N THR A 469 5.60 9.89 -4.58
CA THR A 469 4.90 10.53 -5.71
C THR A 469 4.66 9.50 -6.80
N ILE A 470 3.57 9.61 -7.55
CA ILE A 470 3.22 8.63 -8.59
C ILE A 470 2.76 9.34 -9.88
N PRO A 471 2.98 8.77 -11.07
CA PRO A 471 2.54 9.39 -12.31
C PRO A 471 1.01 9.39 -12.43
N ALA A 472 0.46 10.42 -13.06
CA ALA A 472 -0.94 10.45 -13.44
C ALA A 472 -1.26 9.35 -14.47
N TYR A 473 -2.46 8.76 -14.38
CA TYR A 473 -2.85 7.67 -15.28
C TYR A 473 -3.44 8.19 -16.59
N TYR A 474 -2.94 7.63 -17.69
CA TYR A 474 -3.43 7.89 -19.04
C TYR A 474 -3.61 6.56 -19.76
N GLU A 475 -4.86 6.18 -20.04
CA GLU A 475 -5.18 4.91 -20.73
C GLU A 475 -4.48 4.78 -22.09
N SER A 476 -4.24 5.92 -22.75
CA SER A 476 -3.65 6.02 -24.09
C SER A 476 -2.13 6.21 -24.09
N ALA A 477 -1.47 6.25 -22.92
CA ALA A 477 -0.03 6.40 -22.86
C ALA A 477 0.68 5.21 -23.52
N SER A 478 1.81 5.47 -24.18
CA SER A 478 2.68 4.36 -24.55
C SER A 478 3.30 3.74 -23.29
N LEU A 479 3.64 2.45 -23.36
CA LEU A 479 4.21 1.74 -22.23
C LEU A 479 5.55 2.34 -21.79
N GLU A 480 6.37 2.81 -22.74
CA GLU A 480 7.66 3.41 -22.40
C GLU A 480 7.51 4.79 -21.75
N GLU A 481 6.53 5.60 -22.18
CA GLU A 481 6.23 6.89 -21.54
C GLU A 481 5.71 6.68 -20.11
N ALA A 482 4.80 5.74 -19.91
CA ALA A 482 4.27 5.40 -18.58
C ALA A 482 5.38 4.85 -17.67
N TRP A 483 6.24 3.97 -18.18
CA TRP A 483 7.37 3.41 -17.44
C TRP A 483 8.39 4.49 -17.08
N THR A 484 8.75 5.36 -18.03
CA THR A 484 9.62 6.50 -17.79
C THR A 484 9.05 7.41 -16.70
N ALA A 485 7.76 7.73 -16.77
CA ALA A 485 7.11 8.58 -15.76
C ALA A 485 7.13 7.92 -14.37
N LEU A 486 6.94 6.60 -14.29
CA LEU A 486 7.07 5.87 -13.03
C LEU A 486 8.51 5.94 -12.51
N VAL A 487 9.52 5.57 -13.30
CA VAL A 487 10.93 5.57 -12.88
C VAL A 487 11.38 6.94 -12.38
N ASN A 488 10.93 8.00 -13.06
CA ASN A 488 11.22 9.39 -12.66
C ASN A 488 10.59 9.74 -11.30
N SER A 489 9.51 9.06 -10.90
CA SER A 489 8.80 9.32 -9.63
C SER A 489 9.30 8.47 -8.46
N LEU A 490 10.06 7.41 -8.71
CA LEU A 490 10.56 6.48 -7.69
C LEU A 490 11.46 7.17 -6.66
N GLY A 491 11.62 6.57 -5.48
CA GLY A 491 12.66 6.98 -4.54
C GLY A 491 14.07 6.73 -5.10
N ALA A 492 15.07 7.47 -4.59
CA ALA A 492 16.46 7.36 -5.06
C ALA A 492 17.04 5.95 -4.90
N TYR A 493 16.62 5.26 -3.84
CA TYR A 493 16.93 3.86 -3.60
C TYR A 493 16.37 2.92 -4.69
N CYS A 494 15.08 3.04 -5.02
CA CYS A 494 14.45 2.19 -6.04
C CYS A 494 15.06 2.42 -7.44
N ARG A 495 15.45 3.65 -7.76
CA ARG A 495 16.21 3.95 -8.98
C ARG A 495 17.59 3.27 -8.97
N ALA A 496 18.31 3.31 -7.84
CA ALA A 496 19.58 2.61 -7.71
C ALA A 496 19.41 1.10 -7.95
N VAL A 497 18.38 0.45 -7.39
CA VAL A 497 18.12 -0.97 -7.67
C VAL A 497 17.96 -1.22 -9.18
N LEU A 498 17.22 -0.37 -9.91
CA LEU A 498 17.08 -0.51 -11.38
C LEU A 498 18.43 -0.39 -12.12
N PHE A 499 19.35 0.43 -11.62
CA PHE A 499 20.68 0.61 -12.18
C PHE A 499 21.54 -0.64 -12.08
N PHE A 500 21.42 -1.43 -11.01
CA PHE A 500 22.15 -2.69 -10.84
C PHE A 500 21.41 -3.92 -11.41
N LEU A 501 20.09 -3.84 -11.54
CA LEU A 501 19.25 -4.99 -11.82
C LEU A 501 19.31 -5.48 -13.28
N CYS A 502 19.42 -4.60 -14.27
CA CYS A 502 19.46 -5.02 -15.68
C CYS A 502 20.90 -5.03 -16.23
N PRO A 503 21.43 -6.17 -16.73
CA PRO A 503 22.76 -6.20 -17.32
C PRO A 503 22.87 -5.39 -18.60
N GLU A 504 21.86 -5.43 -19.46
CA GLU A 504 21.89 -4.68 -20.71
C GLU A 504 21.71 -3.18 -20.43
N PRO A 505 22.44 -2.29 -21.14
CA PRO A 505 22.18 -0.86 -21.04
C PRO A 505 20.82 -0.54 -21.66
N GLY A 506 20.20 0.54 -21.18
CA GLY A 506 18.90 1.02 -21.66
C GLY A 506 18.85 1.15 -23.19
N ASP A 507 17.79 0.62 -23.80
CA ASP A 507 17.58 0.70 -25.25
C ASP A 507 16.55 1.78 -25.66
N ARG A 508 15.83 2.36 -24.70
CA ARG A 508 14.87 3.46 -24.87
C ARG A 508 15.04 4.49 -23.75
N GLY A 509 15.66 5.63 -24.08
CA GLY A 509 15.99 6.66 -23.10
C GLY A 509 17.42 6.55 -22.56
N PRO A 510 17.69 6.99 -21.31
CA PRO A 510 19.02 6.92 -20.72
C PRO A 510 19.56 5.48 -20.63
N LYS A 511 20.86 5.29 -20.85
CA LYS A 511 21.53 3.98 -20.83
C LYS A 511 21.60 3.36 -19.44
N TRP A 512 21.57 4.16 -18.38
CA TRP A 512 21.66 3.69 -17.01
C TRP A 512 20.46 2.82 -16.58
N ARG A 513 19.24 3.13 -17.06
CA ARG A 513 18.01 2.42 -16.67
C ARG A 513 17.47 1.51 -17.79
N PRO A 514 16.80 0.41 -17.44
CA PRO A 514 16.17 -0.44 -18.44
C PRO A 514 14.88 0.20 -19.01
N SER A 515 14.57 -0.14 -20.26
CA SER A 515 13.25 0.13 -20.85
C SER A 515 12.18 -0.83 -20.31
N TRP A 516 10.91 -0.52 -20.54
CA TRP A 516 9.83 -1.42 -20.15
C TRP A 516 9.96 -2.79 -20.83
N ASP A 517 10.37 -2.82 -22.10
CA ASP A 517 10.56 -4.07 -22.84
C ASP A 517 11.68 -4.92 -22.23
N GLN A 518 12.80 -4.30 -21.84
CA GLN A 518 13.89 -4.99 -21.14
C GLN A 518 13.43 -5.55 -19.80
N VAL A 519 12.69 -4.75 -19.02
CA VAL A 519 12.10 -5.16 -17.75
C VAL A 519 11.12 -6.32 -17.89
N MET A 520 10.47 -6.50 -19.04
CA MET A 520 9.51 -7.59 -19.23
C MET A 520 10.12 -8.85 -19.86
N ASN A 521 11.14 -8.70 -20.71
CA ASN A 521 11.59 -9.77 -21.60
C ASN A 521 13.06 -10.19 -21.41
N LYS A 522 13.88 -9.42 -20.69
CA LYS A 522 15.32 -9.71 -20.50
C LYS A 522 15.61 -10.33 -19.14
N LEU A 523 16.83 -10.84 -18.98
CA LEU A 523 17.31 -11.27 -17.66
C LEU A 523 17.40 -10.06 -16.73
N LEU A 524 16.90 -10.22 -15.50
CA LEU A 524 17.14 -9.30 -14.39
C LEU A 524 17.98 -10.05 -13.38
N LEU A 525 19.01 -9.40 -12.85
CA LEU A 525 19.80 -9.90 -11.75
C LEU A 525 19.07 -9.57 -10.45
N GLU A 526 18.98 -10.55 -9.56
CA GLU A 526 18.58 -10.30 -8.19
C GLU A 526 19.68 -9.47 -7.53
N TYR A 527 19.31 -8.30 -7.04
CA TYR A 527 20.20 -7.37 -6.36
C TYR A 527 19.52 -6.98 -5.06
N ILE A 528 20.19 -7.29 -3.93
CA ILE A 528 19.68 -7.04 -2.59
C ILE A 528 20.72 -6.17 -1.89
N PRO A 529 20.53 -4.85 -1.84
CA PRO A 529 21.53 -3.97 -1.26
C PRO A 529 21.73 -4.28 0.23
N ASP A 530 22.97 -4.14 0.67
CA ASP A 530 23.34 -4.32 2.08
C ASP A 530 22.92 -3.08 2.90
N PRO A 531 21.99 -3.20 3.87
CA PRO A 531 21.55 -2.08 4.70
C PRO A 531 22.64 -1.58 5.65
N ASP A 532 23.68 -2.38 5.92
CA ASP A 532 24.87 -1.95 6.67
C ASP A 532 25.98 -1.41 5.76
N GLY A 533 25.76 -1.46 4.43
CA GLY A 533 26.70 -1.06 3.40
C GLY A 533 26.55 0.39 2.94
N VAL A 534 27.46 0.84 2.07
CA VAL A 534 27.34 2.12 1.38
C VAL A 534 26.28 1.98 0.29
N VAL A 535 25.02 2.24 0.64
CA VAL A 535 23.89 2.19 -0.29
C VAL A 535 24.06 3.29 -1.32
N GLN A 536 24.11 2.91 -2.61
CA GLN A 536 24.10 3.88 -3.69
C GLN A 536 22.70 4.48 -3.84
N PHE A 537 22.64 5.80 -4.00
CA PHE A 537 21.41 6.52 -4.31
C PHE A 537 21.53 7.13 -5.70
N ILE A 538 20.43 7.04 -6.46
CA ILE A 538 20.30 7.77 -7.72
C ILE A 538 19.32 8.91 -7.48
N ASP A 539 19.87 10.08 -7.25
CA ASP A 539 19.10 11.31 -7.10
C ASP A 539 18.65 11.83 -8.45
N ARG A 540 17.47 12.45 -8.48
CA ARG A 540 16.95 13.09 -9.67
C ARG A 540 16.86 14.59 -9.43
N ASP A 541 17.54 15.37 -10.26
CA ASP A 541 17.35 16.81 -10.31
C ASP A 541 16.14 17.13 -11.21
N GLU A 542 15.03 17.50 -10.58
CA GLU A 542 13.79 17.86 -11.29
C GLU A 542 13.94 19.10 -12.19
N THR A 543 14.91 19.97 -11.91
CA THR A 543 15.12 21.22 -12.68
C THR A 543 15.96 20.96 -13.92
N GLY A 544 16.93 20.05 -13.83
CA GLY A 544 17.83 19.65 -14.92
C GLY A 544 17.33 18.48 -15.76
N ASP A 545 16.34 17.71 -15.28
CA ASP A 545 15.95 16.40 -15.83
C ASP A 545 17.13 15.42 -15.88
N GLU A 546 18.00 15.49 -14.87
CA GLU A 546 19.24 14.72 -14.78
C GLU A 546 19.18 13.73 -13.60
N ASP A 547 19.64 12.50 -13.83
CA ASP A 547 19.84 11.50 -12.79
C ASP A 547 21.31 11.51 -12.37
N GLN A 548 21.58 11.53 -11.07
CA GLN A 548 22.91 11.69 -10.51
C GLN A 548 23.20 10.64 -9.43
N CYS A 549 24.45 10.23 -9.33
CA CYS A 549 24.90 9.23 -8.37
C CYS A 549 26.22 9.67 -7.74
N ASP A 550 26.24 9.76 -6.41
CA ASP A 550 27.46 9.95 -5.63
C ASP A 550 28.08 8.58 -5.33
N ALA A 551 28.86 8.09 -6.29
CA ALA A 551 29.37 6.72 -6.33
C ALA A 551 30.74 6.57 -5.66
N GLU A 552 30.93 5.43 -5.01
CA GLU A 552 32.26 4.88 -4.77
C GLU A 552 32.65 4.08 -6.01
N CYS A 553 33.72 4.50 -6.66
CA CYS A 553 34.08 3.98 -7.97
C CYS A 553 35.58 3.75 -8.13
N ILE A 554 35.92 2.81 -9.01
CA ILE A 554 37.27 2.65 -9.54
C ILE A 554 37.25 3.28 -10.92
N VAL A 555 38.08 4.31 -11.10
CA VAL A 555 37.93 5.26 -12.21
C VAL A 555 38.41 4.66 -13.52
N GLU A 556 39.55 3.98 -13.50
CA GLU A 556 40.16 3.38 -14.69
C GLU A 556 40.69 1.99 -14.34
N GLY A 557 40.11 0.96 -14.94
CA GLY A 557 40.73 -0.35 -14.98
C GLY A 557 40.31 -1.16 -16.20
N LEU A 558 41.21 -2.05 -16.60
CA LEU A 558 41.10 -2.83 -17.82
C LEU A 558 40.31 -4.11 -17.56
N VAL A 559 39.19 -4.26 -18.26
CA VAL A 559 38.36 -5.48 -18.25
C VAL A 559 38.78 -6.38 -19.40
N ARG A 560 39.05 -7.66 -19.12
CA ARG A 560 39.41 -8.69 -20.11
C ARG A 560 38.64 -9.99 -19.91
N GLY A 561 38.47 -10.77 -20.98
CA GLY A 561 37.84 -12.10 -20.91
C GLY A 561 36.31 -12.12 -20.91
N LEU A 562 35.65 -10.96 -20.89
CA LEU A 562 34.18 -10.84 -20.92
C LEU A 562 33.61 -10.48 -22.31
N ALA A 563 34.43 -10.45 -23.35
CA ALA A 563 33.97 -10.05 -24.69
C ALA A 563 33.32 -11.19 -25.49
N VAL A 564 33.77 -12.43 -25.27
CA VAL A 564 33.29 -13.61 -26.00
C VAL A 564 32.02 -14.14 -25.33
N VAL A 565 30.98 -14.39 -26.12
CA VAL A 565 29.73 -14.99 -25.63
C VAL A 565 29.83 -16.50 -25.74
N GLU A 566 30.15 -17.16 -24.64
CA GLU A 566 29.98 -18.60 -24.45
C GLU A 566 28.76 -18.83 -23.53
N GLY A 567 28.11 -19.99 -23.60
CA GLY A 567 26.91 -20.25 -22.79
C GLY A 567 27.25 -20.36 -21.30
N GLY A 568 26.49 -19.68 -20.45
CA GLY A 568 26.68 -19.67 -18.99
C GLY A 568 27.29 -18.36 -18.47
N ASP A 569 27.84 -18.43 -17.26
CA ASP A 569 28.55 -17.32 -16.63
C ASP A 569 29.89 -17.08 -17.32
N ARG A 570 30.25 -15.80 -17.50
CA ARG A 570 31.48 -15.42 -18.18
C ARG A 570 32.47 -14.90 -17.16
N HIS A 571 33.69 -15.42 -17.21
CA HIS A 571 34.74 -15.09 -16.27
C HIS A 571 35.85 -14.31 -16.96
N GLY A 572 36.39 -13.33 -16.26
CA GLY A 572 37.41 -12.44 -16.77
C GLY A 572 38.37 -11.97 -15.69
N GLU A 573 39.20 -11.00 -16.07
CA GLU A 573 40.09 -10.29 -15.16
C GLU A 573 39.79 -8.79 -15.23
N PHE A 574 39.77 -8.16 -14.06
CA PHE A 574 39.83 -6.72 -13.91
C PHE A 574 41.22 -6.34 -13.42
N ILE A 575 41.91 -5.44 -14.15
CA ILE A 575 43.28 -5.06 -13.91
C ILE A 575 43.32 -3.56 -13.64
N VAL A 576 43.83 -3.16 -12.47
CA VAL A 576 43.95 -1.75 -12.05
C VAL A 576 45.34 -1.49 -11.51
N GLU A 577 45.82 -0.27 -11.70
CA GLU A 577 47.10 0.22 -11.17
C GLU A 577 46.85 0.92 -9.84
N CYS A 578 47.52 0.47 -8.78
CA CYS A 578 47.38 0.97 -7.41
C CYS A 578 48.77 1.20 -6.81
N ASP A 579 49.11 2.42 -6.43
CA ASP A 579 50.36 2.77 -5.73
C ASP A 579 51.63 2.14 -6.35
N ASP A 580 51.76 2.22 -7.68
CA ASP A 580 52.84 1.63 -8.52
C ASP A 580 52.85 0.08 -8.61
N GLU A 581 51.80 -0.60 -8.14
CA GLU A 581 51.56 -2.04 -8.30
C GLU A 581 50.34 -2.34 -9.20
N ILE A 582 50.33 -3.52 -9.84
CA ILE A 582 49.21 -3.96 -10.68
C ILE A 582 48.39 -4.98 -9.90
N ALA A 583 47.18 -4.59 -9.49
CA ALA A 583 46.22 -5.49 -8.88
C ALA A 583 45.38 -6.19 -9.95
N ARG A 584 45.03 -7.46 -9.69
CA ARG A 584 44.23 -8.30 -10.60
C ARG A 584 43.11 -8.97 -9.82
N PHE A 585 41.89 -8.71 -10.25
CA PHE A 585 40.69 -9.24 -9.61
C PHE A 585 39.96 -10.15 -10.58
N LYS A 586 39.40 -11.24 -10.04
CA LYS A 586 38.54 -12.13 -10.82
C LYS A 586 37.16 -11.51 -10.90
N ILE A 587 36.63 -11.43 -12.12
CA ILE A 587 35.31 -10.85 -12.38
C ILE A 587 34.42 -11.88 -13.06
N THR A 588 33.13 -11.83 -12.73
CA THR A 588 32.11 -12.71 -13.29
C THR A 588 30.94 -11.90 -13.82
N ALA A 589 30.51 -12.18 -15.04
CA ALA A 589 29.27 -11.68 -15.61
C ALA A 589 28.26 -12.85 -15.69
N ALA A 590 27.32 -12.90 -14.77
CA ALA A 590 26.24 -13.90 -14.70
C ALA A 590 25.12 -13.66 -15.75
N HIS A 591 25.52 -13.24 -16.95
CA HIS A 591 24.63 -12.90 -18.07
C HIS A 591 25.37 -12.98 -19.41
N THR A 592 24.61 -13.06 -20.50
CA THR A 592 25.14 -13.27 -21.86
C THR A 592 25.50 -11.99 -22.64
N TYR A 593 25.11 -10.81 -22.14
CA TYR A 593 25.42 -9.53 -22.80
C TYR A 593 26.93 -9.22 -22.84
N PRO A 594 27.58 -9.09 -24.01
CA PRO A 594 29.04 -8.95 -24.12
C PRO A 594 29.56 -7.66 -23.50
N ILE A 595 30.70 -7.75 -22.81
CA ILE A 595 31.44 -6.59 -22.29
C ILE A 595 32.77 -6.56 -23.05
N PRO A 596 32.94 -5.66 -24.03
CA PRO A 596 34.16 -5.59 -24.82
C PRO A 596 35.40 -5.37 -23.94
N GLU A 597 36.55 -5.88 -24.33
CA GLU A 597 37.79 -5.58 -23.62
C GLU A 597 38.16 -4.11 -23.82
N ASP A 598 38.16 -3.35 -22.72
CA ASP A 598 38.44 -1.92 -22.71
C ASP A 598 38.74 -1.47 -21.27
N THR A 599 39.17 -0.21 -21.14
CA THR A 599 39.25 0.46 -19.85
C THR A 599 37.88 1.02 -19.47
N TYR A 600 37.41 0.68 -18.28
CA TYR A 600 36.12 1.11 -17.76
C TYR A 600 36.25 1.71 -16.36
N THR A 601 35.19 2.42 -15.98
CA THR A 601 34.90 2.80 -14.60
C THR A 601 33.95 1.77 -14.00
N LEU A 602 34.21 1.34 -12.76
CA LEU A 602 33.29 0.50 -12.00
C LEU A 602 32.69 1.29 -10.85
N ILE A 603 31.37 1.30 -10.76
CA ILE A 603 30.62 1.84 -9.64
C ILE A 603 30.23 0.69 -8.72
N TYR A 604 30.59 0.80 -7.45
CA TYR A 604 30.32 -0.22 -6.44
C TYR A 604 28.85 -0.17 -5.99
N GLY A 605 28.20 -1.33 -5.94
CA GLY A 605 26.80 -1.47 -5.58
C GLY A 605 26.51 -1.99 -4.18
N CYS A 606 27.48 -2.42 -3.38
CA CYS A 606 27.28 -2.99 -2.04
C CYS A 606 26.02 -3.89 -1.91
N ASP A 607 26.13 -5.12 -2.40
CA ASP A 607 25.05 -6.12 -2.44
C ASP A 607 25.33 -7.24 -1.44
N ARG A 608 24.33 -7.63 -0.63
CA ARG A 608 24.42 -8.72 0.36
C ARG A 608 24.79 -10.06 -0.26
N CYS A 609 24.52 -10.24 -1.55
CA CYS A 609 24.63 -11.55 -2.18
C CYS A 609 25.92 -11.74 -2.94
N LYS A 610 26.39 -10.74 -3.70
CA LYS A 610 27.35 -10.99 -4.79
C LYS A 610 28.42 -9.93 -5.07
N ASN A 611 28.52 -8.88 -4.25
CA ASN A 611 29.41 -7.74 -4.52
C ASN A 611 29.25 -7.21 -5.96
N SER A 612 28.05 -6.70 -6.26
CA SER A 612 27.66 -6.24 -7.60
C SER A 612 28.30 -4.89 -7.96
N TYR A 613 28.79 -4.75 -9.20
CA TYR A 613 29.35 -3.52 -9.76
C TYR A 613 28.71 -3.15 -11.09
N VAL A 614 28.43 -1.86 -11.31
CA VAL A 614 28.09 -1.35 -12.65
C VAL A 614 29.37 -0.95 -13.38
N VAL A 615 29.57 -1.53 -14.56
CA VAL A 615 30.65 -1.18 -15.48
C VAL A 615 30.14 -0.15 -16.46
N GLY A 616 30.89 0.93 -16.64
CA GLY A 616 30.53 1.96 -17.60
C GLY A 616 31.71 2.80 -18.04
N ARG A 617 31.42 3.75 -18.95
CA ARG A 617 32.39 4.71 -19.45
C ARG A 617 32.20 6.04 -18.73
N SER A 618 33.27 6.51 -18.11
CA SER A 618 33.35 7.90 -17.66
C SER A 618 33.59 8.82 -18.86
N LEU A 619 32.74 9.82 -19.02
CA LEU A 619 32.73 10.76 -20.13
C LEU A 619 32.98 12.19 -19.63
N PRO A 620 33.45 13.11 -20.50
CA PRO A 620 33.69 14.50 -20.12
C PRO A 620 32.45 15.17 -19.51
N GLY A 621 32.68 16.02 -18.51
CA GLY A 621 31.61 16.69 -17.77
C GLY A 621 31.00 15.85 -16.64
N GLY A 622 31.70 14.81 -16.18
CA GLY A 622 31.24 13.97 -15.08
C GLY A 622 30.08 13.05 -15.47
N LYS A 623 29.98 12.67 -16.75
CA LYS A 623 28.90 11.80 -17.23
C LYS A 623 29.31 10.33 -17.15
N PHE A 624 28.36 9.45 -16.84
CA PHE A 624 28.60 8.01 -16.80
C PHE A 624 27.62 7.30 -17.72
N GLU A 625 28.15 6.61 -18.73
CA GLU A 625 27.38 5.74 -19.63
C GLU A 625 27.51 4.29 -19.16
N LYS A 626 26.42 3.71 -18.70
CA LYS A 626 26.39 2.29 -18.32
C LYS A 626 26.66 1.39 -19.53
N VAL A 627 27.51 0.39 -19.32
CA VAL A 627 27.81 -0.66 -20.29
C VAL A 627 27.19 -1.99 -19.85
N SER A 628 27.41 -2.41 -18.60
CA SER A 628 26.87 -3.65 -18.04
C SER A 628 26.97 -3.71 -16.52
N VAL A 629 26.60 -4.84 -15.93
CA VAL A 629 26.80 -5.18 -14.50
C VAL A 629 27.71 -6.41 -14.41
N LEU A 630 28.54 -6.52 -13.37
CA LEU A 630 29.35 -7.71 -13.07
C LEU A 630 29.54 -7.90 -11.57
N GLU A 631 30.08 -9.05 -11.19
CA GLU A 631 30.36 -9.47 -9.82
C GLU A 631 31.88 -9.60 -9.64
N ILE A 632 32.41 -9.22 -8.47
CA ILE A 632 33.84 -9.36 -8.13
C ILE A 632 33.95 -10.14 -6.82
N SER A 633 34.79 -11.17 -6.81
CA SER A 633 34.87 -12.14 -5.70
C SER A 633 35.81 -11.73 -4.56
N ASP A 634 36.30 -10.49 -4.53
CA ASP A 634 37.39 -10.05 -3.65
C ASP A 634 36.99 -8.77 -2.90
N ASP A 635 36.94 -8.85 -1.57
CA ASP A 635 36.48 -7.78 -0.68
C ASP A 635 37.54 -6.67 -0.47
N ASP A 636 38.80 -6.92 -0.87
CA ASP A 636 39.90 -5.96 -0.71
C ASP A 636 39.80 -4.76 -1.67
N LEU A 637 38.82 -4.75 -2.58
CA LEU A 637 38.60 -3.67 -3.55
C LEU A 637 38.22 -2.33 -2.90
N TYR A 638 37.63 -2.36 -1.71
CA TYR A 638 37.12 -1.16 -1.04
C TYR A 638 38.20 -0.10 -0.82
N TYR A 639 39.44 -0.52 -0.56
CA TYR A 639 40.59 0.37 -0.33
C TYR A 639 41.05 1.14 -1.57
N ILE A 640 40.59 0.76 -2.77
CA ILE A 640 41.01 1.33 -4.06
C ILE A 640 39.92 2.27 -4.63
N THR A 641 38.77 2.36 -3.96
CA THR A 641 37.64 3.17 -4.44
C THR A 641 37.84 4.66 -4.17
N GLU A 642 37.39 5.50 -5.11
CA GLU A 642 37.29 6.95 -4.97
C GLU A 642 35.83 7.39 -5.00
N LYS A 643 35.49 8.40 -4.19
CA LYS A 643 34.17 9.03 -4.25
C LYS A 643 34.09 9.99 -5.44
N ARG A 644 33.14 9.79 -6.33
CA ARG A 644 32.85 10.68 -7.46
C ARG A 644 31.37 10.83 -7.70
N ARG A 645 30.98 12.05 -8.06
CA ARG A 645 29.65 12.36 -8.54
C ARG A 645 29.56 12.17 -10.04
N TYR A 646 28.59 11.40 -10.50
CA TYR A 646 28.29 11.20 -11.91
C TYR A 646 26.89 11.67 -12.27
N ILE A 647 26.75 12.24 -13.46
CA ILE A 647 25.46 12.39 -14.16
C ILE A 647 25.27 11.13 -15.01
N LEU A 648 24.24 10.35 -14.70
CA LEU A 648 23.94 9.11 -15.39
C LEU A 648 23.23 9.41 -16.72
N ILE A 649 23.72 8.81 -17.80
CA ILE A 649 23.14 9.01 -19.15
C ILE A 649 22.65 7.72 -19.78
#